data_AF-A0A239F470-F1
#
_entry.id   AF-A0A239F470-F1
#
_cell.length_a   1.000
_cell.length_b   1.000
_cell.length_c   1.000
_cell.angle_alpha   90.00
_cell.angle_beta   90.00
_cell.angle_gamma   90.00
#
_symmetry.space_group_name_H-M   'P 1'
#
loop_
_entity.id
_entity.type
_entity.pdbx_description
1 polymer ?
#
loop_
_entity_poly.entity_id
_entity_poly.type
_entity_poly.pdbx_seq_one_letter_code
_entity_poly.pdbx_strand_id
1 'polypeptide(L)'
;MLAVLTSLLVVLSLPPSVAVAGPSAGPPGTLAVSIRTPNGVPASVLLVGSRERSVASKAAAGTSSTVTVPTAPGTVRVEPQPVVSAGRLYVGTAARPTVTVRSGVAATVAVTYAAAGVVRDLHVTDVGPSSVALAWTAPAGTTVKVRRVLLDGTSAPNGGQGTLLVTRGVTAVDEGLEPGRQYAYSLTERVAQGWTPPVTVVVGTPSGAADDATFVASPGTLLATAQDVVSAATTGDGVTVVLADQVTTPAPGTAVVLPVSDVLPGGFLGTVQEVGTDGRRLRLAAGGLADAFDYYALDVPDIAGGGDDGGGVAAAAAAAAPSSGQSGGQPPSREQREEAAARAAPAAAAAGAQVAAGAAVAAVGVDCDDASEASVEFSPSVSLGGRFSARVDKYRVLGVDVPTGASLDMELYADVTAAVAVATSRTVTCGLDLPDYERSLSAYPVPLAFVFTPTVEITVTGEVRIRDIGVSARAGFRVAGHFGATSGSSFTGSPVHHATPLTPVAEANGEVRLELGGDVLVGPGAASEDAGVVAGVGGELKPLDASFRPEFSVGHGRFDACVEASAALTLGVHVTAKAWLGSWSASRTVSPEALQRTFQYPGSPWHLPSGCDEAPAVDPGTTLLGPGVTKVGDSVGGSADQWGHVEGFVPGQKTWVLSTGVMAHAVGAPGDFASTGLGAPGDEMLSAMSGRPTYDAAYYQVTLVPTGDTLHVRYVFASEEYPEYVGSPFNDVMGVFVDGVNCATVPGTSTPVSVNTVNPWSHADHYVDNQNGAAGYATSMDGLTVPLTCSVPVTPGQPVTVRIAAADSSDSILDSAVALVDGGIWTD
;
A
#
# COMPACT_ATOMS: atom_id res chain seq x y z
N MET A 1 47.62 -5.98 -51.50
CA MET A 1 46.87 -5.83 -52.76
C MET A 1 45.58 -5.09 -52.42
N LEU A 2 45.57 -3.77 -52.59
CA LEU A 2 44.83 -3.01 -53.65
C LEU A 2 43.30 -3.05 -53.40
N ALA A 3 42.55 -1.95 -53.32
CA ALA A 3 42.75 -0.64 -53.94
C ALA A 3 42.11 0.52 -53.14
N VAL A 4 42.71 1.68 -53.37
CA VAL A 4 42.43 3.03 -52.87
C VAL A 4 41.33 3.67 -53.71
N LEU A 5 40.37 4.37 -53.09
CA LEU A 5 39.63 5.45 -53.75
C LEU A 5 39.77 6.73 -52.94
N THR A 6 40.56 7.63 -53.51
CA THR A 6 40.84 9.01 -53.12
C THR A 6 39.63 9.89 -53.46
N SER A 7 39.19 10.73 -52.53
CA SER A 7 38.40 11.91 -52.84
C SER A 7 38.97 13.12 -52.12
N LEU A 8 39.31 14.10 -52.95
CA LEU A 8 40.05 15.32 -52.70
C LEU A 8 39.10 16.38 -52.11
N LEU A 9 39.26 16.74 -50.83
CA LEU A 9 38.66 17.96 -50.28
C LEU A 9 39.77 19.00 -50.05
N VAL A 10 39.77 20.02 -50.89
CA VAL A 10 40.64 21.19 -50.77
C VAL A 10 40.20 22.00 -49.54
N VAL A 11 41.04 21.99 -48.50
CA VAL A 11 40.90 22.86 -47.33
C VAL A 11 41.37 24.26 -47.74
N LEU A 12 40.44 25.19 -47.96
CA LEU A 12 40.75 26.62 -47.95
C LEU A 12 41.02 27.04 -46.50
N SER A 13 42.28 27.27 -46.17
CA SER A 13 42.70 27.92 -44.92
C SER A 13 42.39 29.42 -44.99
N LEU A 14 41.28 29.82 -44.36
CA LEU A 14 41.09 31.23 -43.98
C LEU A 14 41.99 31.53 -42.76
N PRO A 15 42.64 32.70 -42.70
CA PRO A 15 43.44 33.08 -41.53
C PRO A 15 42.53 33.22 -40.30
N PRO A 16 43.05 33.00 -39.08
CA PRO A 16 42.28 33.17 -37.86
C PRO A 16 41.77 34.62 -37.81
N SER A 17 40.45 34.76 -37.72
CA SER A 17 39.82 36.04 -37.46
C SER A 17 40.31 36.51 -36.09
N VAL A 18 41.06 37.60 -36.07
CA VAL A 18 41.35 38.34 -34.84
C VAL A 18 40.00 38.76 -34.27
N ALA A 19 39.58 38.12 -33.19
CA ALA A 19 38.44 38.57 -32.41
C ALA A 19 38.79 39.96 -31.86
N VAL A 20 38.22 41.00 -32.47
CA VAL A 20 38.18 42.32 -31.86
C VAL A 20 37.35 42.15 -30.59
N ALA A 21 38.01 42.21 -29.44
CA ALA A 21 37.33 42.31 -28.16
C ALA A 21 36.43 43.55 -28.23
N GLY A 22 35.11 43.32 -28.26
CA GLY A 22 34.14 44.39 -28.02
C GLY A 22 34.43 45.06 -26.67
N PRO A 23 33.97 46.31 -26.46
CA PRO A 23 34.21 47.01 -25.20
C PRO A 23 33.79 46.10 -24.04
N SER A 24 34.71 45.89 -23.08
CA SER A 24 34.41 45.14 -21.88
C SER A 24 33.17 45.76 -21.24
N ALA A 25 32.08 45.00 -21.16
CA ALA A 25 30.93 45.41 -20.37
C ALA A 25 31.46 45.61 -18.94
N GLY A 26 31.42 46.85 -18.44
CA GLY A 26 31.80 47.14 -17.06
C GLY A 26 31.01 46.24 -16.10
N PRO A 27 31.48 46.05 -14.85
CA PRO A 27 30.82 45.16 -13.90
C PRO A 27 29.32 45.48 -13.78
N PRO A 28 28.44 44.46 -13.66
CA PRO A 28 27.01 44.70 -13.53
C PRO A 28 26.74 45.64 -12.34
N GLY A 29 25.74 46.51 -12.48
CA GLY A 29 25.22 47.23 -11.34
C GLY A 29 24.37 46.30 -10.48
N THR A 30 23.82 46.81 -9.38
CA THR A 30 22.84 46.09 -8.56
C THR A 30 21.62 46.93 -8.32
N LEU A 31 20.43 46.32 -8.31
CA LEU A 31 19.18 46.96 -7.93
C LEU A 31 18.62 46.25 -6.69
N ALA A 32 18.60 46.96 -5.57
CA ALA A 32 17.95 46.51 -4.35
C ALA A 32 16.48 46.95 -4.33
N VAL A 33 15.57 45.98 -4.42
CA VAL A 33 14.12 46.19 -4.43
C VAL A 33 13.57 45.91 -3.04
N SER A 34 13.11 46.95 -2.35
CA SER A 34 12.43 46.82 -1.06
C SER A 34 10.92 46.65 -1.28
N ILE A 35 10.41 45.44 -1.06
CA ILE A 35 9.02 45.06 -1.27
C ILE A 35 8.30 45.08 0.09
N ARG A 36 7.23 45.85 0.20
CA ARG A 36 6.38 45.95 1.40
C ARG A 36 4.98 45.46 1.10
N THR A 37 4.46 44.58 1.95
CA THR A 37 3.12 43.99 1.83
C THR A 37 2.49 43.90 3.22
N PRO A 38 1.16 43.73 3.33
CA PRO A 38 0.57 43.17 4.54
C PRO A 38 1.19 41.81 4.88
N ASN A 39 1.17 41.43 6.15
CA ASN A 39 1.64 40.11 6.58
C ASN A 39 0.76 39.01 5.94
N GLY A 40 1.38 37.93 5.45
CA GLY A 40 0.71 36.84 4.75
C GLY A 40 0.50 37.06 3.25
N VAL A 41 0.84 38.25 2.72
CA VAL A 41 0.72 38.55 1.28
C VAL A 41 2.09 38.35 0.60
N PRO A 42 2.25 37.38 -0.32
CA PRO A 42 3.45 37.26 -1.15
C PRO A 42 3.43 38.34 -2.23
N ALA A 43 4.57 38.57 -2.88
CA ALA A 43 4.64 39.55 -3.98
C ALA A 43 5.79 39.23 -4.94
N SER A 44 5.60 39.57 -6.22
CA SER A 44 6.63 39.49 -7.26
C SER A 44 6.72 40.82 -8.00
N VAL A 45 7.94 41.29 -8.26
CA VAL A 45 8.21 42.53 -8.99
C VAL A 45 9.07 42.20 -10.18
N LEU A 46 8.53 42.39 -11.39
CA LEU A 46 9.25 42.21 -12.63
C LEU A 46 10.11 43.45 -12.91
N LEU A 47 11.38 43.21 -13.21
CA LEU A 47 12.39 44.19 -13.56
C LEU A 47 12.72 44.02 -15.04
N VAL A 48 12.28 44.97 -15.86
CA VAL A 48 12.44 44.91 -17.31
C VAL A 48 13.54 45.86 -17.74
N GLY A 49 14.72 45.30 -18.03
CA GLY A 49 15.85 45.99 -18.63
C GLY A 49 15.80 45.96 -20.17
N SER A 50 16.80 46.56 -20.81
CA SER A 50 16.88 46.62 -22.28
C SER A 50 17.25 45.29 -22.94
N ARG A 51 17.89 44.37 -22.20
CA ARG A 51 18.38 43.07 -22.70
C ARG A 51 18.06 41.89 -21.79
N GLU A 52 17.45 42.15 -20.64
CA GLU A 52 17.23 41.14 -19.60
C GLU A 52 15.95 41.44 -18.83
N ARG A 53 15.35 40.36 -18.31
CA ARG A 53 14.26 40.40 -17.36
C ARG A 53 14.72 39.73 -16.08
N SER A 54 14.32 40.30 -14.96
CA SER A 54 14.61 39.71 -13.66
C SER A 54 13.43 39.90 -12.72
N VAL A 55 13.36 39.11 -11.66
CA VAL A 55 12.28 39.18 -10.67
C VAL A 55 12.86 39.36 -9.28
N ALA A 56 12.22 40.25 -8.51
CA ALA A 56 12.38 40.36 -7.08
C ALA A 56 11.10 39.86 -6.40
N SER A 57 11.22 38.83 -5.55
CA SER A 57 10.07 38.21 -4.90
C SER A 57 10.12 38.31 -3.37
N LYS A 58 8.94 38.32 -2.74
CA LYS A 58 8.75 38.27 -1.30
C LYS A 58 7.83 37.09 -0.99
N ALA A 59 8.26 36.20 -0.09
CA ALA A 59 7.42 35.15 0.47
C ALA A 59 6.22 35.71 1.26
N ALA A 60 5.21 34.89 1.53
CA ALA A 60 4.03 35.33 2.27
C ALA A 60 4.36 35.85 3.68
N ALA A 61 5.30 35.20 4.38
CA ALA A 61 5.71 35.56 5.73
C ALA A 61 6.37 36.94 5.81
N GLY A 62 6.03 37.69 6.87
CA GLY A 62 6.57 39.02 7.15
C GLY A 62 5.93 40.14 6.33
N THR A 63 6.31 41.38 6.63
CA THR A 63 5.72 42.60 6.04
C THR A 63 6.64 43.30 5.04
N SER A 64 7.92 42.93 4.99
CA SER A 64 8.89 43.52 4.09
C SER A 64 10.00 42.53 3.75
N SER A 65 10.52 42.61 2.53
CA SER A 65 11.77 41.97 2.11
C SER A 65 12.57 42.92 1.22
N THR A 66 13.89 42.77 1.20
CA THR A 66 14.75 43.48 0.24
C THR A 66 15.50 42.44 -0.58
N VAL A 67 15.27 42.45 -1.88
CA VAL A 67 15.95 41.54 -2.82
C VAL A 67 16.95 42.34 -3.64
N THR A 68 18.20 41.90 -3.67
CA THR A 68 19.25 42.51 -4.48
C THR A 68 19.42 41.72 -5.75
N VAL A 69 19.16 42.37 -6.89
CA VAL A 69 19.23 41.76 -8.22
C VAL A 69 20.43 42.35 -8.96
N PRO A 70 21.37 41.54 -9.47
CA PRO A 70 22.38 41.99 -10.41
C PRO A 70 21.68 42.50 -11.68
N THR A 71 22.05 43.68 -12.16
CA THR A 71 21.35 44.30 -13.29
C THR A 71 22.34 45.02 -14.20
N ALA A 72 22.20 44.77 -15.51
CA ALA A 72 22.95 45.43 -16.55
C ALA A 72 22.78 46.96 -16.44
N PRO A 73 23.86 47.73 -16.67
CA PRO A 73 23.77 49.18 -16.69
C PRO A 73 22.74 49.65 -17.73
N GLY A 74 21.80 50.49 -17.31
CA GLY A 74 20.71 50.93 -18.17
C GLY A 74 19.49 51.42 -17.41
N THR A 75 18.42 51.62 -18.16
CA THR A 75 17.11 51.99 -17.62
C THR A 75 16.29 50.72 -17.39
N VAL A 76 15.83 50.52 -16.17
CA VAL A 76 15.07 49.35 -15.73
C VAL A 76 13.67 49.80 -15.36
N ARG A 77 12.66 49.19 -15.96
CA ARG A 77 11.27 49.40 -15.57
C ARG A 77 10.92 48.47 -14.42
N VAL A 78 10.22 49.00 -13.42
CA VAL A 78 9.79 48.28 -12.23
C VAL A 78 8.29 48.03 -12.33
N GLU A 79 7.90 46.78 -12.55
CA GLU A 79 6.52 46.35 -12.83
C GLU A 79 6.04 45.38 -11.73
N PRO A 80 5.42 45.88 -10.65
CA PRO A 80 4.82 45.03 -9.62
C PRO A 80 3.68 44.19 -10.21
N GLN A 81 3.68 42.87 -9.94
CA GLN A 81 2.66 41.96 -10.45
C GLN A 81 1.47 41.89 -9.47
N PRO A 82 0.21 41.93 -9.96
CA PRO A 82 -0.95 41.76 -9.10
C PRO A 82 -0.94 40.36 -8.46
N VAL A 83 -1.43 40.25 -7.23
CA VAL A 83 -1.48 38.99 -6.48
C VAL A 83 -2.79 38.84 -5.74
N VAL A 84 -3.37 37.65 -5.77
CA VAL A 84 -4.54 37.31 -4.97
C VAL A 84 -4.05 36.57 -3.73
N SER A 85 -4.45 37.04 -2.55
CA SER A 85 -4.09 36.42 -1.27
C SER A 85 -5.27 36.54 -0.32
N ALA A 86 -5.64 35.44 0.34
CA ALA A 86 -6.81 35.35 1.22
C ALA A 86 -8.09 35.92 0.57
N GLY A 87 -8.33 35.55 -0.70
CA GLY A 87 -9.49 36.00 -1.48
C GLY A 87 -9.48 37.46 -1.92
N ARG A 88 -8.43 38.24 -1.63
CA ARG A 88 -8.34 39.67 -1.99
C ARG A 88 -7.25 39.94 -3.02
N LEU A 89 -7.55 40.84 -3.95
CA LEU A 89 -6.58 41.33 -4.92
C LEU A 89 -5.72 42.43 -4.31
N TYR A 90 -4.40 42.25 -4.36
CA TYR A 90 -3.39 43.25 -3.99
C TYR A 90 -2.63 43.70 -5.23
N VAL A 91 -2.41 45.02 -5.34
CA VAL A 91 -1.66 45.63 -6.44
C VAL A 91 -0.50 46.43 -5.86
N GLY A 92 0.68 46.22 -6.45
CA GLY A 92 1.90 46.92 -6.07
C GLY A 92 2.04 48.26 -6.77
N THR A 93 2.52 49.27 -6.04
CA THR A 93 2.93 50.57 -6.59
C THR A 93 4.42 50.78 -6.33
N ALA A 94 5.18 50.99 -7.40
CA ALA A 94 6.60 51.33 -7.31
C ALA A 94 6.76 52.82 -7.01
N ALA A 95 7.60 53.17 -6.03
CA ALA A 95 7.93 54.57 -5.73
C ALA A 95 8.57 55.28 -6.93
N ARG A 96 9.29 54.51 -7.75
CA ARG A 96 9.83 54.92 -9.04
C ARG A 96 9.52 53.82 -10.07
N PRO A 97 8.68 54.09 -11.08
CA PRO A 97 8.35 53.10 -12.13
C PRO A 97 9.55 52.76 -13.02
N THR A 98 10.58 53.59 -12.98
CA THR A 98 11.78 53.43 -13.79
C THR A 98 13.00 53.87 -12.98
N VAL A 99 14.05 53.05 -13.01
CA VAL A 99 15.29 53.24 -12.25
C VAL A 99 16.48 53.13 -13.20
N THR A 100 17.42 54.06 -13.11
CA THR A 100 18.67 53.98 -13.87
C THR A 100 19.74 53.28 -13.03
N VAL A 101 20.24 52.15 -13.52
CA VAL A 101 21.33 51.37 -12.93
C VAL A 101 22.63 51.72 -13.66
N ARG A 102 23.71 51.99 -12.91
CA ARG A 102 25.05 52.27 -13.46
C ARG A 102 26.00 51.11 -13.16
N SER A 103 27.01 50.91 -14.00
CA SER A 103 28.01 49.87 -13.83
C SER A 103 28.71 49.97 -12.48
N GLY A 104 28.77 48.87 -11.74
CA GLY A 104 29.37 48.78 -10.40
C GLY A 104 28.67 49.59 -9.30
N VAL A 105 27.50 50.18 -9.55
CA VAL A 105 26.76 51.01 -8.58
C VAL A 105 25.48 50.31 -8.13
N ALA A 106 25.18 50.38 -6.83
CA ALA A 106 23.91 49.94 -6.27
C ALA A 106 22.84 51.04 -6.41
N ALA A 107 21.70 50.68 -6.98
CA ALA A 107 20.48 51.47 -7.01
C ALA A 107 19.42 50.84 -6.09
N THR A 108 18.46 51.64 -5.64
CA THR A 108 17.38 51.18 -4.74
C THR A 108 16.01 51.64 -5.22
N VAL A 109 15.00 50.80 -5.02
CA VAL A 109 13.58 51.15 -5.27
C VAL A 109 12.69 50.48 -4.24
N ALA A 110 11.66 51.19 -3.79
CA ALA A 110 10.64 50.66 -2.90
C ALA A 110 9.36 50.35 -3.70
N VAL A 111 8.72 49.23 -3.39
CA VAL A 111 7.43 48.80 -3.95
C VAL A 111 6.50 48.47 -2.79
N THR A 112 5.30 49.05 -2.79
CA THR A 112 4.30 48.84 -1.72
C THR A 112 3.03 48.25 -2.30
N TYR A 113 2.54 47.17 -1.70
CA TYR A 113 1.29 46.51 -2.07
C TYR A 113 0.14 46.94 -1.17
N ALA A 114 -1.01 47.20 -1.78
CA ALA A 114 -2.28 47.50 -1.09
C ALA A 114 -3.43 46.77 -1.79
N ALA A 115 -4.55 46.58 -1.08
CA ALA A 115 -5.75 46.01 -1.66
C ALA A 115 -6.28 46.93 -2.79
N ALA A 116 -6.55 46.38 -3.96
CA ALA A 116 -6.91 47.14 -5.16
C ALA A 116 -8.39 47.57 -5.21
N GLY A 117 -9.26 46.97 -4.40
CA GLY A 117 -10.69 47.21 -4.41
C GLY A 117 -11.40 46.60 -3.20
N VAL A 118 -12.73 46.60 -3.24
CA VAL A 118 -13.58 46.04 -2.17
C VAL A 118 -14.10 44.64 -2.49
N VAL A 119 -14.01 44.18 -3.74
CA VAL A 119 -14.39 42.81 -4.10
C VAL A 119 -13.39 41.83 -3.50
N ARG A 120 -13.92 40.72 -2.98
CA ARG A 120 -13.15 39.60 -2.46
C ARG A 120 -13.88 38.27 -2.65
N ASP A 121 -13.16 37.18 -2.41
CA ASP A 121 -13.70 35.82 -2.31
C ASP A 121 -14.46 35.38 -3.57
N LEU A 122 -13.93 35.64 -4.76
CA LEU A 122 -14.44 35.02 -5.99
C LEU A 122 -14.25 33.50 -5.89
N HIS A 123 -15.32 32.75 -6.07
CA HIS A 123 -15.33 31.29 -6.07
C HIS A 123 -16.46 30.75 -6.96
N VAL A 124 -16.35 29.46 -7.29
CA VAL A 124 -17.40 28.70 -7.97
C VAL A 124 -18.28 28.05 -6.91
N THR A 125 -19.59 28.18 -7.06
CA THR A 125 -20.58 27.58 -6.14
C THR A 125 -21.19 26.31 -6.68
N ASP A 126 -21.16 26.11 -8.00
CA ASP A 126 -21.66 24.90 -8.66
C ASP A 126 -20.97 24.71 -10.01
N VAL A 127 -20.71 23.45 -10.37
CA VAL A 127 -20.10 23.06 -11.66
C VAL A 127 -20.82 21.83 -12.21
N GLY A 128 -21.40 21.98 -13.39
CA GLY A 128 -22.03 20.90 -14.14
C GLY A 128 -21.41 20.75 -15.53
N PRO A 129 -21.83 19.73 -16.31
CA PRO A 129 -21.27 19.45 -17.63
C PRO A 129 -21.50 20.60 -18.63
N SER A 130 -22.55 21.40 -18.45
CA SER A 130 -22.89 22.51 -19.34
C SER A 130 -23.14 23.83 -18.62
N SER A 131 -22.79 23.94 -17.33
CA SER A 131 -23.02 25.15 -16.55
C SER A 131 -21.99 25.35 -15.43
N VAL A 132 -21.74 26.62 -15.09
CA VAL A 132 -20.90 27.03 -13.96
C VAL A 132 -21.58 28.20 -13.24
N ALA A 133 -21.72 28.10 -11.92
CA ALA A 133 -22.21 29.17 -11.07
C ALA A 133 -21.06 29.79 -10.26
N LEU A 134 -20.99 31.13 -10.25
CA LEU A 134 -19.96 31.90 -9.55
C LEU A 134 -20.58 32.83 -8.52
N ALA A 135 -19.85 33.04 -7.43
CA ALA A 135 -20.18 34.03 -6.40
C ALA A 135 -18.93 34.79 -5.94
N TRP A 136 -19.14 35.99 -5.42
CA TRP A 136 -18.11 36.81 -4.78
C TRP A 136 -18.71 37.64 -3.64
N THR A 137 -17.87 38.31 -2.87
CA THR A 137 -18.30 39.26 -1.84
C THR A 137 -18.01 40.68 -2.29
N ALA A 138 -19.04 41.52 -2.29
CA ALA A 138 -18.91 42.95 -2.56
C ALA A 138 -20.02 43.75 -1.84
N PRO A 139 -19.77 45.00 -1.44
CA PRO A 139 -20.82 45.93 -1.02
C PRO A 139 -21.89 46.16 -2.09
N ALA A 140 -23.09 46.54 -1.67
CA ALA A 140 -24.16 46.92 -2.58
C ALA A 140 -23.73 48.13 -3.45
N GLY A 141 -24.01 48.07 -4.75
CA GLY A 141 -23.65 49.12 -5.71
C GLY A 141 -22.24 49.01 -6.32
N THR A 142 -21.42 48.04 -5.90
CA THR A 142 -20.13 47.77 -6.54
C THR A 142 -20.35 47.35 -8.01
N THR A 143 -19.65 48.02 -8.92
CA THR A 143 -19.73 47.72 -10.36
C THR A 143 -18.64 46.73 -10.73
N VAL A 144 -19.03 45.56 -11.24
CA VAL A 144 -18.12 44.49 -11.67
C VAL A 144 -18.40 44.05 -13.11
N LYS A 145 -17.41 43.39 -13.73
CA LYS A 145 -17.57 42.62 -14.96
C LYS A 145 -17.01 41.22 -14.75
N VAL A 146 -17.78 40.22 -15.17
CA VAL A 146 -17.34 38.83 -15.23
C VAL A 146 -17.25 38.41 -16.70
N ARG A 147 -16.11 37.87 -17.12
CA ARG A 147 -15.91 37.36 -18.48
C ARG A 147 -15.44 35.92 -18.47
N ARG A 148 -16.02 35.09 -19.36
CA ARG A 148 -15.60 33.72 -19.65
C ARG A 148 -14.70 33.68 -20.88
N VAL A 149 -13.65 32.87 -20.82
CA VAL A 149 -12.86 32.42 -21.98
C VAL A 149 -12.73 30.91 -21.95
N LEU A 150 -12.90 30.26 -23.11
CA LEU A 150 -12.58 28.84 -23.30
C LEU A 150 -11.06 28.70 -23.41
N LEU A 151 -10.48 27.77 -22.67
CA LEU A 151 -9.05 27.45 -22.71
C LEU A 151 -8.85 26.25 -23.64
N ASP A 152 -8.23 26.48 -24.79
CA ASP A 152 -7.99 25.52 -25.87
C ASP A 152 -6.50 25.45 -26.24
N GLY A 153 -5.63 25.38 -25.22
CA GLY A 153 -4.17 25.42 -25.39
C GLY A 153 -3.59 26.84 -25.39
N THR A 154 -4.37 27.83 -24.97
CA THR A 154 -3.97 29.23 -24.85
C THR A 154 -3.88 29.66 -23.39
N SER A 155 -2.93 30.56 -23.07
CA SER A 155 -2.77 31.13 -21.73
C SER A 155 -3.94 32.05 -21.36
N ALA A 156 -4.20 32.15 -20.05
CA ALA A 156 -5.34 32.86 -19.49
C ALA A 156 -5.51 34.30 -20.03
N PRO A 157 -6.74 34.77 -20.24
CA PRO A 157 -7.02 35.98 -20.99
C PRO A 157 -6.60 37.28 -20.27
N ASN A 158 -6.34 38.32 -21.07
CA ASN A 158 -6.34 39.71 -20.62
C ASN A 158 -7.78 40.14 -20.30
N GLY A 159 -8.00 40.92 -19.24
CA GLY A 159 -9.35 41.28 -18.71
C GLY A 159 -10.33 42.00 -19.67
N GLY A 160 -9.93 42.27 -20.91
CA GLY A 160 -10.79 42.78 -21.99
C GLY A 160 -11.37 41.70 -22.93
N GLN A 161 -10.83 40.48 -22.94
CA GLN A 161 -11.20 39.41 -23.87
C GLN A 161 -12.24 38.46 -23.25
N GLY A 162 -13.06 37.82 -24.09
CA GLY A 162 -14.03 36.81 -23.66
C GLY A 162 -15.49 37.25 -23.63
N THR A 163 -16.37 36.28 -23.41
CA THR A 163 -17.83 36.46 -23.34
C THR A 163 -18.19 37.16 -22.03
N LEU A 164 -18.91 38.28 -22.11
CA LEU A 164 -19.38 38.98 -20.91
C LEU A 164 -20.61 38.26 -20.33
N LEU A 165 -20.55 37.91 -19.05
CA LEU A 165 -21.65 37.26 -18.35
C LEU A 165 -22.62 38.29 -17.76
N VAL A 166 -23.89 37.90 -17.68
CA VAL A 166 -24.89 38.66 -16.93
C VAL A 166 -24.70 38.41 -15.45
N THR A 167 -24.46 39.48 -14.68
CA THR A 167 -24.32 39.41 -13.22
C THR A 167 -25.63 39.77 -12.54
N ARG A 168 -25.94 39.11 -11.41
CA ARG A 168 -27.10 39.39 -10.56
C ARG A 168 -26.62 39.65 -9.14
N GLY A 169 -26.40 40.92 -8.82
CA GLY A 169 -25.80 41.31 -7.55
C GLY A 169 -24.36 40.81 -7.44
N VAL A 170 -24.13 39.80 -6.59
CA VAL A 170 -22.80 39.22 -6.33
C VAL A 170 -22.65 37.80 -6.88
N THR A 171 -23.50 37.40 -7.82
CA THR A 171 -23.44 36.09 -8.48
C THR A 171 -23.52 36.20 -10.00
N ALA A 172 -23.06 35.16 -10.69
CA ALA A 172 -23.23 34.95 -12.11
C ALA A 172 -23.47 33.45 -12.36
N VAL A 173 -24.31 33.11 -13.34
CA VAL A 173 -24.49 31.73 -13.80
C VAL A 173 -24.19 31.72 -15.29
N ASP A 174 -23.34 30.80 -15.70
CA ASP A 174 -23.01 30.54 -17.08
C ASP A 174 -23.61 29.22 -17.52
N GLU A 175 -24.25 29.20 -18.68
CA GLU A 175 -24.98 28.05 -19.22
C GLU A 175 -24.58 27.82 -20.69
N GLY A 176 -24.83 26.62 -21.19
CA GLY A 176 -24.51 26.25 -22.57
C GLY A 176 -23.02 26.01 -22.81
N LEU A 177 -22.30 25.59 -21.76
CA LEU A 177 -20.91 25.16 -21.87
C LEU A 177 -20.81 23.77 -22.51
N GLU A 178 -19.66 23.48 -23.09
CA GLU A 178 -19.33 22.17 -23.63
C GLU A 178 -18.76 21.29 -22.49
N PRO A 179 -19.24 20.06 -22.30
CA PRO A 179 -18.69 19.11 -21.33
C PRO A 179 -17.22 18.78 -21.62
N GLY A 180 -16.44 18.52 -20.57
CA GLY A 180 -15.02 18.15 -20.69
C GLY A 180 -14.12 19.31 -21.15
N ARG A 181 -14.60 20.54 -21.12
CA ARG A 181 -13.85 21.73 -21.52
C ARG A 181 -13.44 22.58 -20.32
N GLN A 182 -12.40 23.38 -20.54
CA GLN A 182 -11.85 24.28 -19.54
C GLN A 182 -12.22 25.73 -19.84
N TYR A 183 -12.53 26.47 -18.78
CA TYR A 183 -12.94 27.86 -18.87
C TYR A 183 -12.24 28.69 -17.81
N ALA A 184 -11.71 29.84 -18.22
CA ALA A 184 -11.24 30.89 -17.32
C ALA A 184 -12.34 31.94 -17.12
N TYR A 185 -12.68 32.21 -15.86
CA TYR A 185 -13.57 33.30 -15.48
C TYR A 185 -12.78 34.41 -14.83
N SER A 186 -12.86 35.62 -15.38
CA SER A 186 -12.18 36.81 -14.87
C SER A 186 -13.19 37.80 -14.30
N LEU A 187 -12.98 38.21 -13.05
CA LEU A 187 -13.74 39.27 -12.38
C LEU A 187 -12.89 40.54 -12.31
N THR A 188 -13.45 41.66 -12.76
CA THR A 188 -12.84 42.99 -12.62
C THR A 188 -13.80 43.94 -11.89
N GLU A 189 -13.24 44.80 -11.05
CA GLU A 189 -13.98 45.83 -10.30
C GLU A 189 -13.69 47.21 -10.89
N ARG A 190 -14.69 48.08 -10.96
CA ARG A 190 -14.49 49.49 -11.31
C ARG A 190 -14.14 50.30 -10.06
N VAL A 191 -12.93 50.86 -10.04
CA VAL A 191 -12.39 51.75 -9.00
C VAL A 191 -12.11 53.15 -9.57
N ALA A 192 -11.69 54.10 -8.71
CA ALA A 192 -11.45 55.48 -9.13
C ALA A 192 -10.38 55.60 -10.22
N GLN A 193 -9.38 54.72 -10.21
CA GLN A 193 -8.26 54.67 -11.15
C GLN A 193 -8.59 53.88 -12.44
N GLY A 194 -9.83 53.42 -12.61
CA GLY A 194 -10.26 52.62 -13.75
C GLY A 194 -10.73 51.23 -13.34
N TRP A 195 -10.51 50.23 -14.18
CA TRP A 195 -10.80 48.83 -13.82
C TRP A 195 -9.59 48.22 -13.13
N THR A 196 -9.83 47.44 -12.07
CA THR A 196 -8.78 46.64 -11.45
C THR A 196 -8.24 45.59 -12.45
N PRO A 197 -7.03 45.09 -12.23
CA PRO A 197 -6.61 43.82 -12.83
C PRO A 197 -7.64 42.70 -12.53
N PRO A 198 -7.78 41.71 -13.40
CA PRO A 198 -8.72 40.62 -13.20
C PRO A 198 -8.28 39.69 -12.06
N VAL A 199 -9.25 39.23 -11.28
CA VAL A 199 -9.13 38.02 -10.45
C VAL A 199 -9.67 36.87 -11.29
N THR A 200 -8.84 35.85 -11.54
CA THR A 200 -9.18 34.74 -12.43
C THR A 200 -9.31 33.43 -11.66
N VAL A 201 -10.33 32.64 -12.00
CA VAL A 201 -10.50 31.24 -11.61
C VAL A 201 -10.57 30.38 -12.87
N VAL A 202 -10.02 29.18 -12.82
CA VAL A 202 -10.06 28.22 -13.94
C VAL A 202 -10.93 27.03 -13.52
N VAL A 203 -11.82 26.62 -14.41
CA VAL A 203 -12.80 25.55 -14.17
C VAL A 203 -12.69 24.51 -15.27
N GLY A 204 -12.56 23.24 -14.91
CA GLY A 204 -12.75 22.09 -15.80
C GLY A 204 -14.13 21.49 -15.59
N THR A 205 -14.94 21.45 -16.64
CA THR A 205 -16.29 20.86 -16.61
C THR A 205 -16.21 19.34 -16.74
N PRO A 206 -17.12 18.57 -16.11
CA PRO A 206 -17.15 17.12 -16.25
C PRO A 206 -17.41 16.72 -17.71
N SER A 207 -16.63 15.77 -18.24
CA SER A 207 -16.84 15.18 -19.57
C SER A 207 -17.83 14.01 -19.54
N GLY A 208 -17.92 13.32 -18.40
CA GLY A 208 -18.62 12.04 -18.25
C GLY A 208 -17.77 10.83 -18.66
N ALA A 209 -16.53 11.03 -19.11
CA ALA A 209 -15.57 9.96 -19.28
C ALA A 209 -15.04 9.49 -17.92
N ALA A 210 -14.67 8.21 -17.83
CA ALA A 210 -13.86 7.71 -16.72
C ALA A 210 -12.52 8.46 -16.70
N ASP A 211 -11.93 8.65 -15.52
CA ASP A 211 -10.55 9.15 -15.33
C ASP A 211 -10.35 10.67 -15.64
N ASP A 212 -11.41 11.36 -16.05
CA ASP A 212 -11.44 12.82 -16.25
C ASP A 212 -11.86 13.57 -14.97
N ALA A 213 -10.96 14.43 -14.48
CA ALA A 213 -11.23 15.21 -13.28
C ALA A 213 -12.11 16.44 -13.57
N THR A 214 -13.11 16.65 -12.71
CA THR A 214 -13.82 17.95 -12.61
C THR A 214 -13.10 18.81 -11.58
N PHE A 215 -12.81 20.06 -11.89
CA PHE A 215 -12.02 20.89 -10.99
C PHE A 215 -12.32 22.38 -11.07
N VAL A 216 -11.98 23.07 -9.98
CA VAL A 216 -11.89 24.53 -9.88
C VAL A 216 -10.53 24.85 -9.29
N ALA A 217 -9.63 25.39 -10.09
CA ALA A 217 -8.29 25.77 -9.64
C ALA A 217 -8.37 27.00 -8.74
N SER A 218 -7.64 26.97 -7.62
CA SER A 218 -7.50 28.12 -6.74
C SER A 218 -6.92 29.31 -7.51
N PRO A 219 -7.33 30.56 -7.21
CA PRO A 219 -6.79 31.73 -7.87
C PRO A 219 -5.26 31.80 -7.80
N GLY A 220 -4.61 31.89 -8.96
CA GLY A 220 -3.15 31.95 -9.07
C GLY A 220 -2.45 30.60 -9.25
N THR A 221 -3.18 29.48 -9.19
CA THR A 221 -2.65 28.16 -9.58
C THR A 221 -2.22 28.18 -11.05
N LEU A 222 -0.97 27.77 -11.31
CA LEU A 222 -0.48 27.56 -12.67
C LEU A 222 -0.76 26.12 -13.08
N LEU A 223 -1.63 25.91 -14.06
CA LEU A 223 -1.78 24.63 -14.75
C LEU A 223 -0.89 24.66 -16.00
N ALA A 224 0.35 24.18 -15.87
CA ALA A 224 1.33 24.26 -16.94
C ALA A 224 1.04 23.24 -18.05
N THR A 225 1.35 23.62 -19.29
CA THR A 225 1.39 22.71 -20.44
C THR A 225 2.83 22.28 -20.72
N ALA A 226 3.02 21.26 -21.56
CA ALA A 226 4.37 20.81 -21.91
C ALA A 226 5.22 21.93 -22.55
N GLN A 227 4.59 22.90 -23.24
CA GLN A 227 5.27 24.05 -23.84
C GLN A 227 5.72 25.11 -22.81
N ASP A 228 5.14 25.06 -21.60
CA ASP A 228 5.47 25.99 -20.53
C ASP A 228 6.71 25.53 -19.74
N VAL A 229 7.13 24.27 -19.90
CA VAL A 229 8.25 23.66 -19.20
C VAL A 229 9.45 23.53 -20.13
N VAL A 230 10.56 24.21 -19.80
CA VAL A 230 11.82 24.11 -20.55
C VAL A 230 12.71 22.99 -20.02
N SER A 231 12.78 22.86 -18.69
CA SER A 231 13.45 21.76 -18.03
C SER A 231 12.92 21.56 -16.61
N ALA A 232 13.04 20.36 -16.08
CA ALA A 232 12.70 20.00 -14.72
C ALA A 232 13.76 19.04 -14.15
N ALA A 233 13.94 19.06 -12.84
CA ALA A 233 14.82 18.14 -12.12
C ALA A 233 14.28 17.89 -10.71
N THR A 234 14.25 16.62 -10.28
CA THR A 234 13.83 16.21 -8.94
C THR A 234 14.89 16.57 -7.90
N THR A 235 14.49 17.06 -6.73
CA THR A 235 15.39 17.43 -5.61
C THR A 235 15.31 16.48 -4.41
N GLY A 236 14.56 15.38 -4.54
CA GLY A 236 14.28 14.42 -3.45
C GLY A 236 13.15 14.85 -2.50
N ASP A 237 12.96 16.15 -2.30
CA ASP A 237 11.87 16.78 -1.54
C ASP A 237 10.88 17.57 -2.43
N GLY A 238 11.12 17.60 -3.75
CA GLY A 238 10.33 18.36 -4.70
C GLY A 238 10.94 18.41 -6.11
N VAL A 239 10.63 19.47 -6.85
CA VAL A 239 11.07 19.67 -8.24
C VAL A 239 11.60 21.10 -8.43
N THR A 240 12.76 21.22 -9.09
CA THR A 240 13.19 22.49 -9.68
C THR A 240 12.78 22.52 -11.14
N VAL A 241 12.05 23.55 -11.56
CA VAL A 241 11.56 23.70 -12.93
C VAL A 241 12.03 25.03 -13.53
N VAL A 242 12.36 25.04 -14.81
CA VAL A 242 12.59 26.26 -15.60
C VAL A 242 11.40 26.43 -16.54
N LEU A 243 10.63 27.49 -16.33
CA LEU A 243 9.50 27.84 -17.19
C LEU A 243 9.96 28.51 -18.48
N ALA A 244 9.13 28.46 -19.52
CA ALA A 244 9.34 29.17 -20.76
C ALA A 244 9.14 30.69 -20.61
N ASP A 245 9.73 31.49 -21.50
CA ASP A 245 9.77 32.96 -21.38
C ASP A 245 8.39 33.62 -21.40
N GLN A 246 7.39 32.99 -22.03
CA GLN A 246 6.03 33.50 -22.12
C GLN A 246 5.20 33.26 -20.85
N VAL A 247 5.65 32.38 -19.95
CA VAL A 247 4.90 32.01 -18.75
C VAL A 247 5.01 33.13 -17.72
N THR A 248 3.88 33.56 -17.17
CA THR A 248 3.89 34.54 -16.09
C THR A 248 4.45 33.89 -14.84
N THR A 249 5.47 34.52 -14.24
CA THR A 249 6.13 34.02 -13.03
C THR A 249 5.14 33.81 -11.89
N PRO A 250 4.92 32.55 -11.44
CA PRO A 250 4.08 32.27 -10.29
C PRO A 250 4.62 32.94 -9.02
N ALA A 251 3.72 33.37 -8.14
CA ALA A 251 4.11 33.99 -6.89
C ALA A 251 4.54 32.93 -5.86
N PRO A 252 5.46 33.22 -4.93
CA PRO A 252 5.76 32.30 -3.84
C PRO A 252 4.49 31.90 -3.07
N GLY A 253 4.34 30.60 -2.82
CA GLY A 253 3.19 29.99 -2.15
C GLY A 253 2.03 29.61 -3.06
N THR A 254 2.03 29.96 -4.35
CA THR A 254 1.01 29.46 -5.29
C THR A 254 1.31 28.03 -5.71
N ALA A 255 0.27 27.26 -6.03
CA ALA A 255 0.44 25.93 -6.59
C ALA A 255 0.81 25.98 -8.08
N VAL A 256 1.60 25.00 -8.49
CA VAL A 256 1.99 24.74 -9.88
C VAL A 256 1.74 23.26 -10.14
N VAL A 257 0.97 22.99 -11.19
CA VAL A 257 0.77 21.65 -11.73
C VAL A 257 1.59 21.54 -13.00
N LEU A 258 2.59 20.68 -12.98
CA LEU A 258 3.45 20.35 -14.09
C LEU A 258 2.88 19.10 -14.79
N PRO A 259 2.73 19.12 -16.11
CA PRO A 259 2.20 18.00 -16.86
C PRO A 259 3.27 16.90 -17.00
N VAL A 260 2.82 15.72 -17.42
CA VAL A 260 3.68 14.67 -17.93
C VAL A 260 4.48 15.19 -19.12
N SER A 261 5.79 14.96 -19.11
CA SER A 261 6.70 15.36 -20.19
C SER A 261 7.96 14.49 -20.20
N ASP A 262 8.73 14.52 -21.28
CA ASP A 262 10.00 13.78 -21.39
C ASP A 262 11.00 14.12 -20.25
N VAL A 263 10.94 15.35 -19.73
CA VAL A 263 11.84 15.82 -18.66
C VAL A 263 11.28 15.52 -17.26
N LEU A 264 9.98 15.29 -17.16
CA LEU A 264 9.29 14.95 -15.92
C LEU A 264 8.18 13.94 -16.24
N PRO A 265 8.53 12.65 -16.43
CA PRO A 265 7.59 11.62 -16.88
C PRO A 265 6.39 11.45 -15.94
N GLY A 266 6.56 11.80 -14.66
CA GLY A 266 5.51 11.79 -13.65
C GLY A 266 4.59 13.02 -13.62
N GLY A 267 4.95 14.11 -14.31
CA GLY A 267 4.47 15.42 -13.93
C GLY A 267 4.72 15.74 -12.45
N PHE A 268 4.09 16.78 -11.91
CA PHE A 268 4.25 17.13 -10.49
C PHE A 268 3.20 18.14 -10.04
N LEU A 269 2.68 17.97 -8.83
CA LEU A 269 1.90 18.99 -8.14
C LEU A 269 2.73 19.55 -6.97
N GLY A 270 2.96 20.85 -6.97
CA GLY A 270 3.76 21.48 -5.91
C GLY A 270 3.44 22.93 -5.65
N THR A 271 3.98 23.44 -4.54
CA THR A 271 3.88 24.85 -4.15
C THR A 271 5.21 25.56 -4.33
N VAL A 272 5.17 26.79 -4.83
CA VAL A 272 6.38 27.59 -5.11
C VAL A 272 7.04 28.01 -3.79
N GLN A 273 8.20 27.45 -3.50
CA GLN A 273 9.02 27.83 -2.35
C GLN A 273 9.96 29.00 -2.67
N GLU A 274 10.55 28.96 -3.87
CA GLU A 274 11.51 29.96 -4.30
C GLU A 274 11.33 30.27 -5.79
N VAL A 275 11.55 31.54 -6.14
CA VAL A 275 11.56 32.04 -7.51
C VAL A 275 12.95 32.60 -7.77
N GLY A 276 13.66 32.04 -8.76
CA GLY A 276 14.95 32.51 -9.21
C GLY A 276 14.88 33.95 -9.71
N THR A 277 16.02 34.65 -9.68
CA THR A 277 16.10 36.04 -10.14
C THR A 277 15.83 36.21 -11.63
N ASP A 278 15.89 35.15 -12.43
CA ASP A 278 15.46 35.13 -13.83
C ASP A 278 13.93 35.13 -13.99
N GLY A 279 13.17 34.92 -12.92
CA GLY A 279 11.71 34.84 -12.93
C GLY A 279 11.15 33.57 -13.57
N ARG A 280 12.01 32.63 -13.94
CA ARG A 280 11.65 31.43 -14.70
C ARG A 280 11.94 30.16 -13.93
N ARG A 281 13.01 30.16 -13.14
CA ARG A 281 13.39 29.01 -12.32
C ARG A 281 12.58 29.00 -11.03
N LEU A 282 11.85 27.92 -10.78
CA LEU A 282 11.07 27.72 -9.57
C LEU A 282 11.61 26.53 -8.81
N ARG A 283 11.69 26.65 -7.47
CA ARG A 283 11.79 25.49 -6.59
C ARG A 283 10.41 25.19 -6.03
N LEU A 284 9.90 24.01 -6.33
CA LEU A 284 8.60 23.52 -5.90
C LEU A 284 8.79 22.49 -4.79
N ALA A 285 8.04 22.61 -3.70
CA ALA A 285 7.86 21.53 -2.73
C ALA A 285 6.59 20.73 -3.09
N ALA A 286 6.56 19.44 -2.74
CA ALA A 286 5.37 18.61 -2.96
C ALA A 286 4.13 19.25 -2.31
N GLY A 287 3.04 19.32 -3.07
CA GLY A 287 1.76 19.88 -2.64
C GLY A 287 0.63 18.86 -2.82
N GLY A 288 -0.45 19.04 -2.07
CA GLY A 288 -1.68 18.24 -2.20
C GLY A 288 -2.71 18.90 -3.11
N LEU A 289 -3.76 18.15 -3.47
CA LEU A 289 -4.86 18.67 -4.31
C LEU A 289 -5.49 19.94 -3.73
N ALA A 290 -5.62 20.03 -2.41
CA ALA A 290 -6.18 21.21 -1.73
C ALA A 290 -5.31 22.49 -1.82
N ASP A 291 -4.02 22.36 -2.17
CA ASP A 291 -3.14 23.50 -2.41
C ASP A 291 -3.40 24.16 -3.77
N ALA A 292 -3.82 23.36 -4.76
CA ALA A 292 -4.04 23.79 -6.14
C ALA A 292 -5.50 24.04 -6.49
N PHE A 293 -6.44 23.36 -5.82
CA PHE A 293 -7.83 23.32 -6.21
C PHE A 293 -8.77 23.70 -5.06
N ASP A 294 -9.72 24.59 -5.36
CA ASP A 294 -10.86 24.87 -4.49
C ASP A 294 -11.95 23.79 -4.62
N TYR A 295 -11.99 23.12 -5.77
CA TYR A 295 -12.79 21.90 -5.99
C TYR A 295 -11.99 20.94 -6.86
N TYR A 296 -11.97 19.67 -6.52
CA TYR A 296 -11.43 18.61 -7.37
C TYR A 296 -12.23 17.34 -7.15
N ALA A 297 -12.66 16.69 -8.22
CA ALA A 297 -13.33 15.40 -8.15
C ALA A 297 -12.82 14.52 -9.30
N LEU A 298 -12.39 13.31 -8.96
CA LEU A 298 -11.99 12.27 -9.90
C LEU A 298 -12.73 10.98 -9.52
N ASP A 299 -13.25 10.30 -10.53
CA ASP A 299 -13.87 8.99 -10.39
C ASP A 299 -13.28 8.03 -11.42
N VAL A 300 -12.59 7.02 -10.90
CA VAL A 300 -11.95 5.93 -11.65
C VAL A 300 -12.74 4.66 -11.31
N PRO A 301 -13.68 4.25 -12.18
CA PRO A 301 -14.54 3.10 -11.90
C PRO A 301 -13.80 1.76 -12.00
N ASP A 302 -12.72 1.70 -12.77
CA ASP A 302 -11.89 0.51 -12.94
C ASP A 302 -10.40 0.87 -13.06
N ILE A 303 -9.59 0.45 -12.09
CA ILE A 303 -8.13 0.58 -12.10
C ILE A 303 -7.48 -0.42 -13.08
N ALA A 304 -8.14 -1.54 -13.41
CA ALA A 304 -7.63 -2.54 -14.35
C ALA A 304 -7.86 -2.16 -15.81
N GLY A 305 -8.92 -1.39 -16.07
CA GLY A 305 -9.44 -1.09 -17.40
C GLY A 305 -8.62 -0.03 -18.11
N GLY A 306 -7.48 -0.41 -18.69
CA GLY A 306 -6.63 0.49 -19.47
C GLY A 306 -5.73 -0.23 -20.46
N GLY A 307 -6.25 -1.25 -21.16
CA GLY A 307 -5.70 -1.66 -22.45
C GLY A 307 -6.31 -0.76 -23.53
N ASP A 308 -5.46 -0.07 -24.30
CA ASP A 308 -5.78 0.88 -25.37
C ASP A 308 -6.35 2.23 -24.92
N ASP A 309 -5.47 3.23 -24.79
CA ASP A 309 -5.65 4.50 -25.51
C ASP A 309 -4.29 5.16 -25.81
N GLY A 310 -4.07 5.47 -27.08
CA GLY A 310 -2.76 5.71 -27.69
C GLY A 310 -2.03 6.98 -27.24
N GLY A 311 -0.72 6.85 -27.08
CA GLY A 311 0.21 7.95 -26.84
C GLY A 311 1.66 7.64 -27.24
N GLY A 312 1.87 6.78 -28.24
CA GLY A 312 3.20 6.50 -28.79
C GLY A 312 3.57 7.49 -29.90
N VAL A 313 4.65 8.23 -29.68
CA VAL A 313 5.22 9.25 -30.57
C VAL A 313 5.49 8.69 -31.98
N ALA A 314 5.07 9.45 -32.99
CA ALA A 314 5.29 9.14 -34.40
C ALA A 314 6.79 9.01 -34.74
N ALA A 315 7.18 7.88 -35.33
CA ALA A 315 8.41 7.75 -36.11
C ALA A 315 8.06 7.44 -37.57
N ALA A 316 8.32 8.41 -38.44
CA ALA A 316 8.25 8.26 -39.87
C ALA A 316 9.34 7.31 -40.39
N ALA A 317 8.98 6.40 -41.29
CA ALA A 317 9.91 5.87 -42.29
C ALA A 317 9.19 5.72 -43.63
N ALA A 318 9.79 6.37 -44.63
CA ALA A 318 9.26 6.58 -45.96
C ALA A 318 9.49 5.40 -46.91
N ALA A 319 8.52 5.24 -47.82
CA ALA A 319 8.66 4.92 -49.24
C ALA A 319 9.40 3.63 -49.68
N ALA A 320 8.61 2.72 -50.28
CA ALA A 320 8.92 2.14 -51.59
C ALA A 320 7.62 1.93 -52.39
N ALA A 321 7.54 2.57 -53.56
CA ALA A 321 6.45 2.50 -54.53
C ALA A 321 6.66 1.32 -55.52
N PRO A 322 5.94 1.22 -56.65
CA PRO A 322 4.49 1.10 -56.86
C PRO A 322 4.14 -0.12 -57.76
N SER A 323 2.87 -0.51 -57.89
CA SER A 323 2.28 -0.91 -59.20
C SER A 323 0.78 -1.22 -59.11
N SER A 324 0.03 -0.56 -60.00
CA SER A 324 -1.16 -0.98 -60.79
C SER A 324 -2.01 -2.16 -60.32
N GLY A 325 -3.35 -2.18 -60.37
CA GLY A 325 -4.30 -1.46 -61.21
C GLY A 325 -5.64 -2.23 -61.23
N GLN A 326 -6.74 -1.47 -61.36
CA GLN A 326 -8.05 -1.81 -61.95
C GLN A 326 -8.84 -3.09 -61.56
N SER A 327 -9.97 -2.84 -60.88
CA SER A 327 -11.36 -3.25 -61.17
C SER A 327 -11.70 -4.57 -61.90
N GLY A 328 -12.59 -5.35 -61.27
CA GLY A 328 -13.76 -5.95 -61.91
C GLY A 328 -13.84 -7.48 -61.92
N GLY A 329 -14.88 -8.06 -61.29
CA GLY A 329 -15.27 -9.46 -61.54
C GLY A 329 -16.12 -10.17 -60.47
N GLN A 330 -17.45 -10.20 -60.70
CA GLN A 330 -18.46 -11.25 -60.45
C GLN A 330 -18.59 -11.99 -59.08
N PRO A 331 -19.82 -12.17 -58.53
CA PRO A 331 -20.03 -12.96 -57.32
C PRO A 331 -19.97 -14.48 -57.56
N PRO A 332 -19.57 -15.29 -56.55
CA PRO A 332 -19.34 -16.73 -56.69
C PRO A 332 -20.62 -17.56 -56.87
N SER A 333 -20.47 -18.69 -57.57
CA SER A 333 -21.52 -19.61 -58.00
C SER A 333 -21.99 -20.55 -56.88
N ARG A 334 -23.07 -21.30 -57.17
CA ARG A 334 -23.82 -22.15 -56.23
C ARG A 334 -23.00 -23.29 -55.60
N GLU A 335 -21.95 -23.78 -56.27
CA GLU A 335 -21.05 -24.80 -55.70
C GLU A 335 -20.14 -24.26 -54.59
N GLN A 336 -19.80 -22.96 -54.61
CA GLN A 336 -18.99 -22.34 -53.55
C GLN A 336 -19.82 -21.99 -52.28
N ARG A 337 -21.14 -22.17 -52.33
CA ARG A 337 -22.03 -22.04 -51.15
C ARG A 337 -22.29 -23.37 -50.45
N GLU A 338 -22.01 -24.50 -51.09
CA GLU A 338 -22.29 -25.82 -50.53
C GLU A 338 -21.12 -26.38 -49.69
N GLU A 339 -19.90 -25.83 -49.81
CA GLU A 339 -18.77 -26.20 -48.95
C GLU A 339 -18.69 -25.38 -47.64
N ALA A 340 -19.42 -24.26 -47.56
CA ALA A 340 -19.56 -23.44 -46.34
C ALA A 340 -20.69 -23.91 -45.39
N ALA A 341 -21.49 -24.92 -45.79
CA ALA A 341 -22.68 -25.36 -45.07
C ALA A 341 -22.50 -26.65 -44.22
N ALA A 342 -21.27 -27.18 -44.10
CA ALA A 342 -21.00 -28.44 -43.38
C ALA A 342 -20.32 -28.27 -42.01
N ARG A 343 -20.27 -27.08 -41.41
CA ARG A 343 -19.72 -26.87 -40.04
C ARG A 343 -20.56 -25.96 -39.15
N ALA A 344 -21.88 -26.12 -39.17
CA ALA A 344 -22.76 -25.40 -38.23
C ALA A 344 -23.83 -26.30 -37.58
N ALA A 345 -23.85 -26.21 -36.23
CA ALA A 345 -24.92 -26.47 -35.26
C ALA A 345 -24.86 -27.79 -34.43
N PRO A 346 -25.38 -27.81 -33.17
CA PRO A 346 -26.13 -26.74 -32.48
C PRO A 346 -25.56 -26.27 -31.13
N ALA A 347 -25.86 -25.01 -30.84
CA ALA A 347 -25.81 -24.43 -29.51
C ALA A 347 -27.04 -24.84 -28.70
N ALA A 348 -26.84 -25.33 -27.47
CA ALA A 348 -27.72 -25.10 -26.34
C ALA A 348 -26.98 -25.42 -25.02
N ALA A 349 -27.13 -24.49 -24.06
CA ALA A 349 -26.73 -24.55 -22.64
C ALA A 349 -25.26 -24.27 -22.28
N ALA A 350 -24.95 -22.98 -22.08
CA ALA A 350 -23.96 -22.56 -21.09
C ALA A 350 -24.33 -21.15 -20.60
N ALA A 351 -25.02 -21.10 -19.46
CA ALA A 351 -24.92 -19.98 -18.55
C ALA A 351 -23.68 -20.24 -17.67
N GLY A 352 -22.76 -19.27 -17.59
CA GLY A 352 -21.62 -19.34 -16.69
C GLY A 352 -20.33 -18.77 -17.28
N ALA A 353 -19.77 -17.80 -16.55
CA ALA A 353 -18.40 -17.29 -16.65
C ALA A 353 -18.00 -16.53 -17.94
N GLN A 354 -18.38 -15.25 -18.03
CA GLN A 354 -17.47 -14.27 -18.63
C GLN A 354 -16.35 -14.00 -17.61
N VAL A 355 -15.21 -14.67 -17.77
CA VAL A 355 -13.96 -14.23 -17.15
C VAL A 355 -13.45 -13.07 -18.00
N ALA A 356 -13.37 -11.89 -17.40
CA ALA A 356 -12.75 -10.72 -18.00
C ALA A 356 -11.26 -11.03 -18.27
N ALA A 357 -10.81 -10.80 -19.50
CA ALA A 357 -9.40 -10.91 -19.86
C ALA A 357 -8.65 -9.71 -19.25
N GLY A 358 -8.17 -9.87 -18.01
CA GLY A 358 -7.19 -8.98 -17.40
C GLY A 358 -5.79 -9.26 -17.96
N ALA A 359 -4.96 -8.22 -18.05
CA ALA A 359 -3.57 -8.34 -18.52
C ALA A 359 -2.80 -9.33 -17.62
N ALA A 360 -2.41 -10.47 -18.18
CA ALA A 360 -1.56 -11.44 -17.50
C ALA A 360 -0.10 -10.97 -17.59
N VAL A 361 0.56 -10.82 -16.45
CA VAL A 361 2.00 -10.58 -16.39
C VAL A 361 2.72 -11.90 -16.72
N ALA A 362 3.56 -11.90 -17.75
CA ALA A 362 4.39 -13.07 -18.09
C ALA A 362 5.61 -13.12 -17.17
N ALA A 363 5.75 -14.20 -16.39
CA ALA A 363 6.89 -14.39 -15.50
C ALA A 363 8.22 -14.53 -16.27
N VAL A 364 9.26 -13.83 -15.80
CA VAL A 364 10.67 -14.05 -16.16
C VAL A 364 11.24 -15.08 -15.17
N GLY A 365 12.25 -15.86 -15.59
CA GLY A 365 12.66 -17.14 -15.01
C GLY A 365 12.72 -17.24 -13.48
N VAL A 366 12.35 -18.41 -12.97
CA VAL A 366 12.44 -18.77 -11.54
C VAL A 366 13.92 -18.89 -11.15
N ASP A 367 14.36 -18.12 -10.17
CA ASP A 367 15.70 -18.25 -9.57
C ASP A 367 15.56 -19.03 -8.26
N CYS A 368 16.31 -20.13 -8.11
CA CYS A 368 16.25 -21.02 -6.95
C CYS A 368 17.66 -21.26 -6.41
N ASP A 369 17.79 -21.28 -5.09
CA ASP A 369 19.05 -21.65 -4.44
C ASP A 369 19.44 -23.10 -4.82
N ASP A 370 20.66 -23.29 -5.34
CA ASP A 370 21.26 -24.59 -5.71
C ASP A 370 20.41 -25.49 -6.65
N ALA A 371 20.01 -24.92 -7.79
CA ALA A 371 19.15 -25.48 -8.85
C ALA A 371 19.57 -26.81 -9.55
N SER A 372 20.54 -27.56 -9.03
CA SER A 372 21.07 -28.75 -9.72
C SER A 372 20.18 -30.00 -9.68
N GLU A 373 19.19 -30.08 -8.78
CA GLU A 373 18.33 -31.28 -8.60
C GLU A 373 16.84 -31.01 -8.31
N ALA A 374 16.39 -29.75 -8.40
CA ALA A 374 14.98 -29.38 -8.16
C ALA A 374 14.31 -28.89 -9.45
N SER A 375 13.06 -29.32 -9.68
CA SER A 375 12.21 -28.73 -10.72
C SER A 375 11.02 -28.03 -10.07
N VAL A 376 10.97 -26.70 -10.17
CA VAL A 376 9.85 -25.86 -9.75
C VAL A 376 9.28 -25.22 -11.01
N GLU A 377 8.09 -25.66 -11.42
CA GLU A 377 7.31 -25.01 -12.48
C GLU A 377 6.24 -24.15 -11.83
N PHE A 378 6.33 -22.84 -12.00
CA PHE A 378 5.38 -21.89 -11.41
C PHE A 378 4.89 -20.92 -12.48
N SER A 379 3.58 -20.81 -12.62
CA SER A 379 2.92 -19.90 -13.57
C SER A 379 1.85 -19.08 -12.84
N PRO A 380 2.21 -18.03 -12.11
CA PRO A 380 1.24 -17.16 -11.49
C PRO A 380 0.57 -16.28 -12.55
N SER A 381 -0.75 -16.15 -12.49
CA SER A 381 -1.45 -15.03 -13.11
C SER A 381 -1.88 -14.07 -12.02
N VAL A 382 -1.42 -12.83 -12.12
CA VAL A 382 -1.88 -11.73 -11.26
C VAL A 382 -2.59 -10.72 -12.16
N SER A 383 -3.85 -10.44 -11.86
CA SER A 383 -4.58 -9.30 -12.45
C SER A 383 -5.07 -8.39 -11.34
N LEU A 384 -4.78 -7.10 -11.47
CA LEU A 384 -5.23 -6.10 -10.51
C LEU A 384 -6.59 -5.56 -10.92
N GLY A 385 -7.36 -5.11 -9.96
CA GLY A 385 -8.61 -4.38 -10.19
C GLY A 385 -8.98 -3.53 -9.00
N GLY A 386 -9.94 -2.64 -9.19
CA GLY A 386 -10.29 -1.70 -8.15
C GLY A 386 -11.01 -0.48 -8.69
N ARG A 387 -11.37 0.42 -7.78
CA ARG A 387 -11.95 1.72 -8.08
C ARG A 387 -11.27 2.77 -7.24
N PHE A 388 -11.17 3.98 -7.76
CA PHE A 388 -10.62 5.11 -7.03
C PHE A 388 -11.47 6.35 -7.26
N SER A 389 -12.09 6.84 -6.19
CA SER A 389 -12.86 8.08 -6.21
C SER A 389 -12.30 9.02 -5.17
N ALA A 390 -11.94 10.23 -5.59
CA ALA A 390 -11.41 11.25 -4.70
C ALA A 390 -12.10 12.57 -4.96
N ARG A 391 -12.52 13.24 -3.88
CA ARG A 391 -13.14 14.56 -3.93
C ARG A 391 -12.57 15.47 -2.87
N VAL A 392 -12.32 16.71 -3.24
CA VAL A 392 -11.90 17.80 -2.37
C VAL A 392 -12.83 18.99 -2.63
N ASP A 393 -13.43 19.50 -1.56
CA ASP A 393 -14.25 20.72 -1.55
C ASP A 393 -13.69 21.71 -0.54
N LYS A 394 -13.48 22.94 -1.00
CA LYS A 394 -13.01 24.05 -0.20
C LYS A 394 -13.98 25.21 -0.33
N TYR A 395 -14.48 25.69 0.81
CA TYR A 395 -15.17 26.97 0.86
C TYR A 395 -14.27 28.02 1.48
N ARG A 396 -14.38 29.25 0.97
CA ARG A 396 -13.74 30.41 1.58
C ARG A 396 -14.74 31.13 2.49
N VAL A 397 -14.54 31.06 3.80
CA VAL A 397 -15.36 31.75 4.80
C VAL A 397 -14.54 32.86 5.44
N LEU A 398 -14.99 34.12 5.31
CA LEU A 398 -14.34 35.30 5.90
C LEU A 398 -12.85 35.48 5.52
N GLY A 399 -12.45 35.07 4.32
CA GLY A 399 -11.06 35.16 3.83
C GLY A 399 -10.14 34.02 4.30
N VAL A 400 -10.69 32.99 4.96
CA VAL A 400 -9.97 31.77 5.29
C VAL A 400 -10.44 30.64 4.40
N ASP A 401 -9.47 29.92 3.87
CA ASP A 401 -9.63 28.70 3.10
C ASP A 401 -9.95 27.55 4.04
N VAL A 402 -11.21 27.10 4.04
CA VAL A 402 -11.68 26.02 4.93
C VAL A 402 -11.99 24.79 4.07
N PRO A 403 -11.28 23.67 4.27
CA PRO A 403 -11.68 22.39 3.72
C PRO A 403 -13.06 22.04 4.30
N THR A 404 -14.09 22.07 3.47
CA THR A 404 -15.46 21.73 3.90
C THR A 404 -15.72 20.24 3.81
N GLY A 405 -15.03 19.57 2.90
CA GLY A 405 -15.14 18.14 2.66
C GLY A 405 -13.93 17.64 1.90
N ALA A 406 -13.38 16.50 2.30
CA ALA A 406 -12.56 15.67 1.45
C ALA A 406 -13.07 14.24 1.59
N SER A 407 -13.36 13.56 0.49
CA SER A 407 -13.76 12.16 0.51
C SER A 407 -12.85 11.33 -0.38
N LEU A 408 -12.62 10.11 0.07
CA LEU A 408 -11.86 9.09 -0.63
C LEU A 408 -12.66 7.79 -0.55
N ASP A 409 -12.99 7.20 -1.69
CA ASP A 409 -13.51 5.83 -1.79
C ASP A 409 -12.58 5.08 -2.71
N MET A 410 -11.84 4.13 -2.15
CA MET A 410 -10.86 3.33 -2.84
C MET A 410 -11.15 1.87 -2.58
N GLU A 411 -11.23 1.09 -3.64
CA GLU A 411 -11.16 -0.36 -3.59
C GLU A 411 -9.99 -0.78 -4.42
N LEU A 412 -9.14 -1.64 -3.88
CA LEU A 412 -8.06 -2.24 -4.61
C LEU A 412 -8.01 -3.71 -4.27
N TYR A 413 -7.89 -4.55 -5.29
CA TYR A 413 -7.68 -5.97 -5.13
C TYR A 413 -6.75 -6.52 -6.22
N ALA A 414 -6.11 -7.63 -5.90
CA ALA A 414 -5.40 -8.50 -6.83
C ALA A 414 -6.17 -9.81 -6.93
N ASP A 415 -6.49 -10.23 -8.14
CA ASP A 415 -6.86 -11.60 -8.48
C ASP A 415 -5.58 -12.36 -8.81
N VAL A 416 -5.32 -13.38 -8.02
CA VAL A 416 -4.13 -14.21 -8.10
C VAL A 416 -4.61 -15.62 -8.39
N THR A 417 -4.06 -16.24 -9.44
CA THR A 417 -4.13 -17.69 -9.60
C THR A 417 -2.70 -18.19 -9.69
N ALA A 418 -2.29 -18.95 -8.68
CA ALA A 418 -0.95 -19.49 -8.59
C ALA A 418 -1.09 -21.02 -8.62
N ALA A 419 -0.43 -21.68 -9.56
CA ALA A 419 -0.28 -23.13 -9.60
C ALA A 419 1.20 -23.46 -9.70
N VAL A 420 1.67 -24.32 -8.80
CA VAL A 420 3.06 -24.80 -8.75
C VAL A 420 3.05 -26.31 -9.00
N ALA A 421 4.03 -26.78 -9.76
CA ALA A 421 4.47 -28.16 -9.72
C ALA A 421 5.87 -28.22 -9.14
N VAL A 422 6.06 -29.02 -8.10
CA VAL A 422 7.34 -29.15 -7.40
C VAL A 422 7.79 -30.61 -7.41
N ALA A 423 9.05 -30.83 -7.79
CA ALA A 423 9.77 -32.07 -7.50
C ALA A 423 11.15 -31.74 -6.91
N THR A 424 11.36 -32.06 -5.64
CA THR A 424 12.63 -31.90 -4.92
C THR A 424 12.78 -32.95 -3.80
N SER A 425 14.01 -33.24 -3.40
CA SER A 425 14.36 -34.14 -2.28
C SER A 425 14.94 -33.40 -1.06
N ARG A 426 14.99 -32.06 -1.12
CA ARG A 426 15.64 -31.18 -0.15
C ARG A 426 14.97 -29.80 -0.13
N THR A 427 15.27 -29.02 0.91
CA THR A 427 14.75 -27.66 1.05
C THR A 427 15.29 -26.74 -0.04
N VAL A 428 14.42 -25.98 -0.70
CA VAL A 428 14.75 -25.01 -1.76
C VAL A 428 13.90 -23.76 -1.59
N THR A 429 14.53 -22.59 -1.69
CA THR A 429 13.86 -21.29 -1.78
C THR A 429 14.02 -20.75 -3.19
N CYS A 430 12.93 -20.27 -3.78
CA CYS A 430 12.90 -19.69 -5.11
C CYS A 430 12.23 -18.31 -5.10
N GLY A 431 12.82 -17.35 -5.82
CA GLY A 431 12.23 -16.04 -6.10
C GLY A 431 11.79 -15.92 -7.55
N LEU A 432 10.78 -15.08 -7.81
CA LEU A 432 10.42 -14.67 -9.17
C LEU A 432 10.40 -13.15 -9.29
N ASP A 433 11.11 -12.66 -10.30
CA ASP A 433 11.04 -11.26 -10.72
C ASP A 433 9.79 -11.07 -11.60
N LEU A 434 8.82 -10.33 -11.05
CA LEU A 434 7.64 -9.87 -11.78
C LEU A 434 7.79 -8.37 -12.11
N PRO A 435 7.42 -7.92 -13.32
CA PRO A 435 7.46 -6.50 -13.66
C PRO A 435 6.48 -5.67 -12.84
N ASP A 436 6.84 -4.41 -12.60
CA ASP A 436 5.96 -3.40 -11.99
C ASP A 436 4.72 -3.19 -12.88
N TYR A 437 3.54 -3.14 -12.26
CA TYR A 437 2.31 -2.74 -12.93
C TYR A 437 2.04 -1.26 -12.69
N GLU A 438 1.88 -0.50 -13.76
CA GLU A 438 1.74 0.94 -13.68
C GLU A 438 0.62 1.46 -14.59
N ARG A 439 -0.22 2.34 -14.06
CA ARG A 439 -1.33 2.96 -14.80
C ARG A 439 -1.50 4.42 -14.44
N SER A 440 -1.63 5.26 -15.44
CA SER A 440 -2.07 6.65 -15.25
C SER A 440 -3.58 6.68 -15.05
N LEU A 441 -4.03 7.25 -13.92
CA LEU A 441 -5.44 7.37 -13.51
C LEU A 441 -6.08 8.70 -13.92
N SER A 442 -5.29 9.73 -14.19
CA SER A 442 -5.75 10.99 -14.77
C SER A 442 -4.57 11.69 -15.41
N ALA A 443 -4.74 12.18 -16.64
CA ALA A 443 -3.68 12.89 -17.36
C ALA A 443 -3.75 14.41 -17.17
N TYR A 444 -4.89 14.95 -16.73
CA TYR A 444 -5.12 16.38 -16.58
C TYR A 444 -6.26 16.69 -15.58
N PRO A 445 -6.19 17.77 -14.78
CA PRO A 445 -5.07 18.71 -14.66
C PRO A 445 -3.92 18.14 -13.85
N VAL A 446 -4.20 17.20 -12.94
CA VAL A 446 -3.20 16.58 -12.07
C VAL A 446 -2.90 15.20 -12.62
N PRO A 447 -1.66 14.93 -13.05
CA PRO A 447 -1.20 13.59 -13.33
C PRO A 447 -1.39 12.76 -12.07
N LEU A 448 -2.18 11.70 -12.15
CA LEU A 448 -2.36 10.72 -11.07
C LEU A 448 -1.98 9.36 -11.59
N ALA A 449 -1.29 8.57 -10.78
CA ALA A 449 -0.86 7.23 -11.15
C ALA A 449 -1.09 6.21 -10.04
N PHE A 450 -1.23 4.99 -10.50
CA PHE A 450 -1.26 3.74 -9.75
C PHE A 450 0.00 2.96 -10.09
N VAL A 451 0.71 2.48 -9.07
CA VAL A 451 1.90 1.63 -9.20
C VAL A 451 1.74 0.43 -8.26
N PHE A 452 2.03 -0.76 -8.76
CA PHE A 452 2.12 -1.99 -7.98
C PHE A 452 3.43 -2.69 -8.29
N THR A 453 4.26 -2.88 -7.26
CA THR A 453 5.54 -3.60 -7.35
C THR A 453 5.38 -4.97 -6.73
N PRO A 454 5.14 -6.03 -7.53
CA PRO A 454 4.95 -7.39 -7.03
C PRO A 454 6.25 -8.01 -6.48
N THR A 455 6.12 -8.88 -5.48
CA THR A 455 7.19 -9.73 -4.95
C THR A 455 6.69 -11.16 -4.81
N VAL A 456 7.45 -12.16 -5.26
CA VAL A 456 7.09 -13.57 -5.11
C VAL A 456 8.22 -14.35 -4.43
N GLU A 457 7.86 -15.17 -3.45
CA GLU A 457 8.75 -16.13 -2.81
C GLU A 457 8.07 -17.50 -2.69
N ILE A 458 8.83 -18.57 -2.95
CA ILE A 458 8.39 -19.95 -2.81
C ILE A 458 9.41 -20.68 -1.95
N THR A 459 8.97 -21.31 -0.87
CA THR A 459 9.82 -22.17 -0.03
C THR A 459 9.28 -23.59 -0.06
N VAL A 460 10.15 -24.56 -0.31
CA VAL A 460 9.81 -25.98 -0.28
C VAL A 460 10.69 -26.66 0.75
N THR A 461 10.13 -27.50 1.61
CA THR A 461 10.85 -28.25 2.65
C THR A 461 10.54 -29.74 2.56
N GLY A 462 11.58 -30.57 2.49
CA GLY A 462 11.47 -32.05 2.45
C GLY A 462 11.50 -32.67 1.05
N GLU A 463 11.19 -33.97 0.96
CA GLU A 463 10.97 -34.66 -0.32
C GLU A 463 9.53 -34.42 -0.77
N VAL A 464 9.35 -33.58 -1.80
CA VAL A 464 8.04 -33.15 -2.30
C VAL A 464 7.93 -33.54 -3.77
N ARG A 465 6.85 -34.27 -4.11
CA ARG A 465 6.38 -34.46 -5.49
C ARG A 465 4.89 -34.18 -5.55
N ILE A 466 4.54 -32.93 -5.88
CA ILE A 466 3.15 -32.48 -5.93
C ILE A 466 2.93 -31.69 -7.21
N ARG A 467 1.78 -31.93 -7.85
CA ARG A 467 1.27 -31.17 -9.01
C ARG A 467 0.00 -30.45 -8.65
N ASP A 468 -0.26 -29.35 -9.35
CA ASP A 468 -1.46 -28.54 -9.21
C ASP A 468 -1.67 -27.99 -7.79
N ILE A 469 -0.57 -27.78 -7.05
CA ILE A 469 -0.63 -27.14 -5.73
C ILE A 469 -0.78 -25.63 -5.95
N GLY A 470 -1.84 -25.04 -5.40
CA GLY A 470 -2.13 -23.67 -5.73
C GLY A 470 -3.45 -23.16 -5.19
N VAL A 471 -3.62 -21.84 -5.29
CA VAL A 471 -4.83 -21.13 -4.84
C VAL A 471 -5.21 -20.13 -5.92
N SER A 472 -6.52 -20.04 -6.19
CA SER A 472 -7.10 -18.88 -6.85
C SER A 472 -7.69 -17.96 -5.78
N ALA A 473 -7.08 -16.80 -5.56
CA ALA A 473 -7.45 -15.85 -4.52
C ALA A 473 -7.66 -14.44 -5.08
N ARG A 474 -8.78 -13.81 -4.71
CA ARG A 474 -8.94 -12.36 -4.76
C ARG A 474 -8.58 -11.81 -3.39
N ALA A 475 -7.64 -10.88 -3.33
CA ALA A 475 -7.22 -10.23 -2.10
C ALA A 475 -7.12 -8.73 -2.27
N GLY A 476 -7.52 -7.97 -1.28
CA GLY A 476 -7.55 -6.52 -1.40
C GLY A 476 -8.17 -5.85 -0.21
N PHE A 477 -8.43 -4.57 -0.37
CA PHE A 477 -9.05 -3.73 0.63
C PHE A 477 -9.98 -2.73 -0.02
N ARG A 478 -11.05 -2.42 0.71
CA ARG A 478 -11.88 -1.26 0.46
C ARG A 478 -11.70 -0.29 1.60
N VAL A 479 -11.48 0.96 1.26
CA VAL A 479 -11.30 2.08 2.17
C VAL A 479 -12.24 3.18 1.71
N ALA A 480 -13.12 3.62 2.59
CA ALA A 480 -13.97 4.77 2.38
C ALA A 480 -13.80 5.74 3.54
N GLY A 481 -13.55 6.99 3.21
CA GLY A 481 -13.25 8.05 4.16
C GLY A 481 -13.90 9.36 3.73
N HIS A 482 -14.38 10.11 4.72
CA HIS A 482 -14.82 11.48 4.54
C HIS A 482 -14.29 12.32 5.70
N PHE A 483 -13.82 13.51 5.39
CA PHE A 483 -13.33 14.51 6.33
C PHE A 483 -14.09 15.80 6.06
N GLY A 484 -14.99 16.19 6.96
CA GLY A 484 -15.74 17.44 6.84
C GLY A 484 -15.65 18.29 8.10
N ALA A 485 -15.36 19.58 7.94
CA ALA A 485 -15.34 20.53 9.05
C ALA A 485 -16.72 20.73 9.70
N THR A 486 -17.80 20.47 8.95
CA THR A 486 -19.20 20.64 9.40
C THR A 486 -19.94 19.32 9.58
N SER A 487 -19.56 18.28 8.83
CA SER A 487 -20.20 16.95 8.85
C SER A 487 -19.45 15.91 9.71
N GLY A 488 -18.30 16.28 10.28
CA GLY A 488 -17.42 15.37 11.01
C GLY A 488 -16.54 14.54 10.08
N SER A 489 -15.65 13.75 10.67
CA SER A 489 -14.73 12.86 9.94
C SER A 489 -15.07 11.41 10.25
N SER A 490 -15.12 10.56 9.22
CA SER A 490 -15.39 9.13 9.34
C SER A 490 -14.53 8.36 8.35
N PHE A 491 -13.97 7.24 8.78
CA PHE A 491 -13.18 6.37 7.94
C PHE A 491 -13.53 4.92 8.24
N THR A 492 -13.73 4.13 7.20
CA THR A 492 -14.05 2.70 7.27
C THR A 492 -13.17 1.95 6.30
N GLY A 493 -12.59 0.84 6.76
CA GLY A 493 -11.83 -0.07 5.92
C GLY A 493 -12.36 -1.49 6.10
N SER A 494 -12.38 -2.27 5.03
CA SER A 494 -12.73 -3.69 5.06
C SER A 494 -11.88 -4.47 4.05
N PRO A 495 -11.39 -5.67 4.37
CA PRO A 495 -10.69 -6.49 3.41
C PRO A 495 -11.65 -7.04 2.34
N VAL A 496 -11.20 -7.13 1.09
CA VAL A 496 -11.85 -7.85 -0.01
C VAL A 496 -11.09 -9.15 -0.18
N HIS A 497 -11.65 -10.28 0.24
CA HIS A 497 -10.92 -11.55 0.24
C HIS A 497 -11.84 -12.72 -0.10
N HIS A 498 -11.47 -13.49 -1.12
CA HIS A 498 -12.08 -14.77 -1.47
C HIS A 498 -10.99 -15.67 -2.01
N ALA A 499 -10.88 -16.91 -1.55
CA ALA A 499 -9.93 -17.87 -2.09
C ALA A 499 -10.59 -19.22 -2.31
N THR A 500 -10.15 -19.90 -3.36
CA THR A 500 -10.51 -21.28 -3.66
C THR A 500 -9.21 -22.06 -3.86
N PRO A 501 -8.93 -23.07 -3.03
CA PRO A 501 -7.76 -23.92 -3.24
C PRO A 501 -7.96 -24.74 -4.52
N LEU A 502 -6.87 -24.98 -5.24
CA LEU A 502 -6.83 -25.99 -6.30
C LEU A 502 -6.84 -27.39 -5.66
N THR A 503 -7.17 -28.42 -6.44
CA THR A 503 -7.12 -29.81 -5.95
C THR A 503 -5.76 -30.41 -6.31
N PRO A 504 -4.82 -30.54 -5.35
CA PRO A 504 -3.49 -31.03 -5.63
C PRO A 504 -3.49 -32.53 -5.93
N VAL A 505 -2.49 -32.97 -6.70
CA VAL A 505 -2.17 -34.38 -6.89
C VAL A 505 -0.80 -34.63 -6.24
N ALA A 506 -0.80 -35.27 -5.07
CA ALA A 506 0.40 -35.56 -4.30
C ALA A 506 0.89 -37.00 -4.55
N GLU A 507 2.19 -37.16 -4.83
CA GLU A 507 2.88 -38.46 -4.95
C GLU A 507 3.88 -38.69 -3.80
N ALA A 508 4.36 -37.62 -3.15
CA ALA A 508 5.17 -37.63 -1.93
C ALA A 508 4.98 -36.30 -1.18
N ASN A 509 4.68 -36.37 0.11
CA ASN A 509 4.26 -35.22 0.91
C ASN A 509 5.41 -34.56 1.72
N GLY A 510 5.46 -33.23 1.64
CA GLY A 510 6.31 -32.33 2.43
C GLY A 510 5.66 -30.94 2.47
N GLU A 511 6.39 -29.91 2.92
CA GLU A 511 5.82 -28.57 3.10
C GLU A 511 6.16 -27.66 1.92
N VAL A 512 5.15 -26.95 1.41
CA VAL A 512 5.31 -25.89 0.41
C VAL A 512 4.69 -24.61 0.96
N ARG A 513 5.49 -23.55 1.07
CA ARG A 513 5.04 -22.19 1.37
C ARG A 513 5.12 -21.34 0.12
N LEU A 514 4.08 -20.55 -0.12
CA LEU A 514 3.97 -19.67 -1.26
C LEU A 514 3.55 -18.28 -0.80
N GLU A 515 4.43 -17.31 -0.98
CA GLU A 515 4.18 -15.92 -0.65
C GLU A 515 4.14 -15.09 -1.93
N LEU A 516 3.02 -14.40 -2.13
CA LEU A 516 2.87 -13.33 -3.10
C LEU A 516 2.56 -12.04 -2.34
N GLY A 517 3.38 -11.04 -2.59
CA GLY A 517 3.35 -9.72 -1.98
C GLY A 517 3.52 -8.60 -2.98
N GLY A 518 3.57 -7.39 -2.45
CA GLY A 518 3.97 -6.22 -3.20
C GLY A 518 3.57 -4.92 -2.53
N ASP A 519 4.21 -3.84 -2.97
CA ASP A 519 3.87 -2.48 -2.57
C ASP A 519 2.92 -1.86 -3.60
N VAL A 520 1.81 -1.33 -3.10
CA VAL A 520 0.86 -0.52 -3.86
C VAL A 520 1.15 0.94 -3.57
N LEU A 521 1.05 1.81 -4.58
CA LEU A 521 1.08 3.26 -4.41
C LEU A 521 0.07 3.95 -5.33
N VAL A 522 -0.75 4.83 -4.76
CA VAL A 522 -1.70 5.67 -5.51
C VAL A 522 -1.52 7.13 -5.12
N GLY A 523 -1.29 8.00 -6.10
CA GLY A 523 -1.14 9.43 -5.82
C GLY A 523 -0.76 10.29 -7.02
N PRO A 524 -0.63 11.62 -6.82
CA PRO A 524 -0.15 12.53 -7.84
C PRO A 524 1.21 12.08 -8.37
N GLY A 525 1.30 12.04 -9.69
CA GLY A 525 2.38 11.40 -10.41
C GLY A 525 1.89 10.77 -11.72
N ALA A 526 2.84 10.34 -12.52
CA ALA A 526 2.63 9.52 -13.69
C ALA A 526 3.74 8.49 -13.72
N ALA A 527 3.39 7.34 -14.26
CA ALA A 527 4.17 6.13 -14.16
C ALA A 527 4.17 5.45 -15.53
N SER A 528 5.35 5.02 -15.95
CA SER A 528 5.58 4.11 -17.06
C SER A 528 6.69 3.14 -16.68
N GLU A 529 6.69 1.96 -17.30
CA GLU A 529 7.66 0.89 -17.04
C GLU A 529 9.12 1.40 -16.99
N ASP A 530 9.46 2.39 -17.83
CA ASP A 530 10.81 2.94 -17.93
C ASP A 530 11.10 4.15 -17.02
N ALA A 531 10.09 4.90 -16.57
CA ALA A 531 10.27 6.10 -15.76
C ALA A 531 8.98 6.61 -15.11
N GLY A 532 9.10 7.17 -13.91
CA GLY A 532 7.99 7.84 -13.26
C GLY A 532 8.31 8.42 -11.88
N VAL A 533 7.36 9.20 -11.38
CA VAL A 533 7.39 9.77 -10.03
C VAL A 533 5.98 9.74 -9.50
N VAL A 534 5.77 9.15 -8.32
CA VAL A 534 4.48 9.09 -7.64
C VAL A 534 4.67 9.42 -6.17
N ALA A 535 3.87 10.35 -5.64
CA ALA A 535 3.82 10.69 -4.23
C ALA A 535 2.40 10.47 -3.72
N GLY A 536 2.20 9.51 -2.84
CA GLY A 536 0.85 9.02 -2.57
C GLY A 536 0.68 8.20 -1.30
N VAL A 537 -0.56 7.75 -1.12
CA VAL A 537 -0.89 6.75 -0.10
C VAL A 537 -0.56 5.40 -0.73
N GLY A 538 0.27 4.64 -0.03
CA GLY A 538 0.67 3.31 -0.45
C GLY A 538 0.41 2.28 0.64
N GLY A 539 0.75 1.05 0.37
CA GLY A 539 0.53 -0.03 1.32
C GLY A 539 1.21 -1.31 0.89
N GLU A 540 1.47 -2.16 1.87
CA GLU A 540 1.86 -3.53 1.62
C GLU A 540 0.58 -4.34 1.36
N LEU A 541 0.53 -5.00 0.21
CA LEU A 541 -0.54 -5.93 -0.15
C LEU A 541 0.12 -7.29 -0.35
N LYS A 542 -0.08 -8.19 0.62
CA LYS A 542 0.27 -9.61 0.51
C LYS A 542 -0.99 -10.40 0.21
N PRO A 543 -1.35 -10.51 -1.08
CA PRO A 543 -2.61 -11.15 -1.45
C PRO A 543 -2.65 -12.64 -1.13
N LEU A 544 -1.49 -13.29 -1.04
CA LEU A 544 -1.42 -14.72 -0.76
C LEU A 544 -0.21 -15.02 0.10
N ASP A 545 -0.45 -15.49 1.32
CA ASP A 545 0.52 -16.23 2.13
C ASP A 545 -0.11 -17.60 2.35
N ALA A 546 0.31 -18.58 1.56
CA ALA A 546 -0.26 -19.92 1.55
C ALA A 546 0.75 -20.96 2.02
N SER A 547 0.28 -21.91 2.80
CA SER A 547 1.07 -23.09 3.15
C SER A 547 0.30 -24.36 2.78
N PHE A 548 1.04 -25.36 2.34
CA PHE A 548 0.54 -26.69 2.06
C PHE A 548 1.41 -27.68 2.80
N ARG A 549 0.82 -28.42 3.72
CA ARG A 549 1.53 -29.38 4.57
C ARG A 549 0.79 -30.71 4.63
N PRO A 550 1.47 -31.82 4.98
CA PRO A 550 0.79 -33.09 5.19
C PRO A 550 -0.26 -32.97 6.30
N GLU A 551 -1.47 -33.48 6.07
CA GLU A 551 -2.54 -33.49 7.10
C GLU A 551 -2.24 -34.47 8.24
N PHE A 552 -1.55 -35.57 7.90
CA PHE A 552 -1.24 -36.64 8.85
C PHE A 552 0.27 -36.75 9.03
N SER A 553 0.70 -37.28 10.18
CA SER A 553 2.11 -37.54 10.47
C SER A 553 2.67 -38.74 9.66
N VAL A 554 3.99 -38.76 9.52
CA VAL A 554 4.74 -39.81 8.81
C VAL A 554 4.38 -41.20 9.37
N GLY A 555 3.96 -42.12 8.49
CA GLY A 555 3.56 -43.49 8.86
C GLY A 555 2.06 -43.75 8.86
N HIS A 556 1.22 -42.72 8.78
CA HIS A 556 -0.22 -42.88 8.59
C HIS A 556 -0.54 -43.36 7.15
N GLY A 557 -1.52 -44.26 6.99
CA GLY A 557 -1.86 -44.81 5.67
C GLY A 557 -2.42 -43.80 4.66
N ARG A 558 -2.76 -42.59 5.13
CA ARG A 558 -3.18 -41.45 4.32
C ARG A 558 -2.13 -40.32 4.29
N PHE A 559 -0.91 -40.57 4.77
CA PHE A 559 0.17 -39.58 4.84
C PHE A 559 0.38 -38.90 3.49
N ASP A 560 0.54 -39.66 2.41
CA ASP A 560 0.72 -39.14 1.04
C ASP A 560 -0.59 -38.76 0.33
N ALA A 561 -1.73 -38.92 0.99
CA ALA A 561 -3.05 -38.80 0.38
C ALA A 561 -3.86 -37.59 0.86
N CYS A 562 -3.43 -36.90 1.93
CA CYS A 562 -4.13 -35.76 2.50
C CYS A 562 -3.18 -34.59 2.77
N VAL A 563 -3.63 -33.39 2.39
CA VAL A 563 -2.90 -32.13 2.51
C VAL A 563 -3.77 -31.11 3.23
N GLU A 564 -3.21 -30.47 4.24
CA GLU A 564 -3.78 -29.25 4.83
C GLU A 564 -3.25 -28.06 4.02
N ALA A 565 -4.16 -27.28 3.43
CA ALA A 565 -3.85 -26.07 2.72
C ALA A 565 -4.34 -24.87 3.53
N SER A 566 -3.46 -23.97 3.93
CA SER A 566 -3.82 -22.70 4.56
C SER A 566 -3.53 -21.53 3.63
N ALA A 567 -4.31 -20.45 3.75
CA ALA A 567 -4.01 -19.19 3.10
C ALA A 567 -4.44 -18.01 3.96
N ALA A 568 -3.62 -16.96 3.94
CA ALA A 568 -3.88 -15.68 4.58
C ALA A 568 -3.61 -14.49 3.64
N LEU A 569 -4.22 -13.35 3.99
CA LEU A 569 -4.05 -12.03 3.37
C LEU A 569 -3.43 -11.10 4.41
N THR A 570 -2.31 -10.44 4.09
CA THR A 570 -1.75 -9.36 4.92
C THR A 570 -1.89 -8.02 4.22
N LEU A 571 -2.37 -7.02 4.96
CA LEU A 571 -2.58 -5.64 4.51
C LEU A 571 -1.80 -4.70 5.42
N GLY A 572 -1.07 -3.75 4.85
CA GLY A 572 -0.42 -2.64 5.54
C GLY A 572 -0.64 -1.33 4.79
N VAL A 573 -0.71 -0.20 5.50
CA VAL A 573 -0.86 1.13 4.88
C VAL A 573 0.30 2.03 5.30
N HIS A 574 0.86 2.75 4.34
CA HIS A 574 1.94 3.71 4.55
C HIS A 574 1.79 4.93 3.61
N VAL A 575 2.62 5.96 3.79
CA VAL A 575 2.70 7.10 2.85
C VAL A 575 4.06 7.09 2.20
N THR A 576 4.13 7.06 0.87
CA THR A 576 5.38 6.91 0.11
C THR A 576 5.51 7.96 -0.99
N ALA A 577 6.72 8.46 -1.17
CA ALA A 577 7.16 9.09 -2.41
C ALA A 577 8.16 8.17 -3.11
N LYS A 578 7.87 7.75 -4.35
CA LYS A 578 8.71 6.86 -5.19
C LYS A 578 9.04 7.56 -6.51
N ALA A 579 10.28 7.42 -6.98
CA ALA A 579 10.75 7.88 -8.28
C ALA A 579 11.67 6.85 -8.93
N TRP A 580 11.60 6.68 -10.26
CA TRP A 580 12.46 5.77 -11.02
C TRP A 580 12.77 6.27 -12.44
N LEU A 581 13.90 5.80 -12.99
CA LEU A 581 14.36 6.04 -14.36
C LEU A 581 15.28 4.89 -14.81
N GLY A 582 14.79 4.06 -15.71
CA GLY A 582 15.42 2.79 -16.07
C GLY A 582 15.60 1.92 -14.82
N SER A 583 16.82 1.41 -14.61
CA SER A 583 17.15 0.58 -13.44
C SER A 583 17.40 1.37 -12.14
N TRP A 584 17.36 2.70 -12.17
CA TRP A 584 17.52 3.52 -10.97
C TRP A 584 16.17 3.80 -10.31
N SER A 585 16.09 3.63 -8.99
CA SER A 585 14.92 4.03 -8.20
C SER A 585 15.32 4.65 -6.85
N ALA A 586 14.44 5.49 -6.31
CA ALA A 586 14.56 6.08 -4.98
C ALA A 586 13.17 6.21 -4.34
N SER A 587 13.04 5.85 -3.07
CA SER A 587 11.79 5.97 -2.32
C SER A 587 12.00 6.50 -0.91
N ARG A 588 10.94 7.08 -0.35
CA ARG A 588 10.85 7.47 1.06
C ARG A 588 9.46 7.17 1.58
N THR A 589 9.40 6.38 2.65
CA THR A 589 8.15 5.87 3.23
C THR A 589 8.02 6.26 4.69
N VAL A 590 6.79 6.54 5.11
CA VAL A 590 6.40 6.72 6.51
C VAL A 590 5.27 5.74 6.81
N SER A 591 5.51 4.79 7.71
CA SER A 591 4.57 3.72 8.06
C SER A 591 4.10 3.89 9.50
N PRO A 592 2.79 4.11 9.76
CA PRO A 592 2.23 3.96 11.09
C PRO A 592 2.07 2.46 11.39
N GLU A 593 2.79 1.95 12.39
CA GLU A 593 2.81 0.53 12.79
C GLU A 593 1.41 -0.05 13.13
N ALA A 594 0.41 0.80 13.40
CA ALA A 594 -0.94 0.42 13.80
C ALA A 594 -1.86 -0.10 12.66
N LEU A 595 -1.41 -0.14 11.41
CA LEU A 595 -2.25 -0.43 10.23
C LEU A 595 -1.88 -1.72 9.49
N GLN A 596 -0.92 -2.52 9.99
CA GLN A 596 -0.66 -3.86 9.46
C GLN A 596 -1.58 -4.89 10.13
N ARG A 597 -2.31 -5.68 9.32
CA ARG A 597 -3.18 -6.77 9.79
C ARG A 597 -3.16 -7.96 8.84
N THR A 598 -3.25 -9.15 9.41
CA THR A 598 -3.38 -10.42 8.68
C THR A 598 -4.79 -10.99 8.86
N PHE A 599 -5.38 -11.51 7.79
CA PHE A 599 -6.71 -12.07 7.73
C PHE A 599 -6.65 -13.47 7.13
N GLN A 600 -7.30 -14.45 7.76
CA GLN A 600 -7.41 -15.80 7.22
C GLN A 600 -8.50 -15.87 6.14
N TYR A 601 -8.25 -16.62 5.06
CA TYR A 601 -9.26 -16.81 4.01
C TYR A 601 -10.43 -17.69 4.49
N PRO A 602 -11.66 -17.49 3.96
CA PRO A 602 -12.81 -18.28 4.37
C PRO A 602 -12.61 -19.77 4.11
N GLY A 603 -12.72 -20.59 5.16
CA GLY A 603 -12.51 -22.03 5.08
C GLY A 603 -11.05 -22.46 5.10
N SER A 604 -10.09 -21.52 5.21
CA SER A 604 -8.71 -21.82 5.58
C SER A 604 -8.64 -22.17 7.08
N PRO A 605 -7.91 -23.22 7.47
CA PRO A 605 -7.26 -24.20 6.59
C PRO A 605 -8.28 -25.15 5.91
N TRP A 606 -8.03 -25.50 4.65
CA TRP A 606 -8.77 -26.51 3.89
C TRP A 606 -8.08 -27.86 3.95
N HIS A 607 -8.85 -28.94 4.14
CA HIS A 607 -8.34 -30.30 4.18
C HIS A 607 -8.66 -31.02 2.87
N LEU A 608 -7.63 -31.41 2.10
CA LEU A 608 -7.74 -31.83 0.71
C LEU A 608 -7.24 -33.26 0.48
N PRO A 609 -7.96 -34.09 -0.31
CA PRO A 609 -9.33 -33.88 -0.79
C PRO A 609 -10.39 -33.94 0.33
N SER A 610 -11.63 -33.54 0.04
CA SER A 610 -12.74 -33.57 1.01
C SER A 610 -12.85 -34.91 1.75
N GLY A 611 -12.98 -34.89 3.08
CA GLY A 611 -12.93 -36.09 3.94
C GLY A 611 -11.53 -36.36 4.53
N CYS A 612 -10.56 -35.46 4.33
CA CYS A 612 -9.30 -35.42 5.08
C CYS A 612 -9.44 -34.73 6.44
N ASP A 613 -10.50 -33.94 6.65
CA ASP A 613 -10.94 -33.33 7.92
C ASP A 613 -11.56 -34.34 8.90
N GLU A 614 -12.01 -35.50 8.40
CA GLU A 614 -12.33 -36.65 9.22
C GLU A 614 -11.05 -37.36 9.67
N ALA A 615 -10.28 -36.69 10.54
CA ALA A 615 -9.44 -37.41 11.46
C ALA A 615 -10.38 -38.32 12.28
N PRO A 616 -10.16 -39.65 12.34
CA PRO A 616 -10.72 -40.39 13.45
C PRO A 616 -10.15 -39.68 14.68
N ALA A 617 -11.03 -39.18 15.56
CA ALA A 617 -10.64 -38.87 16.91
C ALA A 617 -9.73 -40.02 17.34
N VAL A 618 -8.46 -39.73 17.61
CA VAL A 618 -7.66 -40.67 18.38
C VAL A 618 -8.38 -40.67 19.72
N ASP A 619 -9.35 -41.58 19.87
CA ASP A 619 -10.05 -41.83 21.12
C ASP A 619 -8.90 -42.01 22.12
N PRO A 620 -8.78 -41.14 23.13
CA PRO A 620 -7.81 -41.36 24.21
C PRO A 620 -8.05 -42.71 24.88
N GLY A 621 -9.15 -43.37 24.52
CA GLY A 621 -9.40 -44.77 24.73
C GLY A 621 -10.01 -44.94 26.11
N THR A 622 -10.77 -46.01 26.30
CA THR A 622 -11.09 -46.48 27.65
C THR A 622 -9.83 -46.88 28.43
N THR A 623 -8.63 -46.81 27.84
CA THR A 623 -7.35 -47.24 28.41
C THR A 623 -6.90 -46.33 29.54
N LEU A 624 -7.19 -45.02 29.52
CA LEU A 624 -6.88 -44.11 30.63
C LEU A 624 -7.71 -44.36 31.89
N LEU A 625 -8.86 -45.02 31.75
CA LEU A 625 -9.78 -45.28 32.85
C LEU A 625 -9.45 -46.62 33.53
N GLY A 626 -9.20 -46.54 34.84
CA GLY A 626 -8.91 -47.66 35.71
C GLY A 626 -10.16 -48.23 36.40
N PRO A 627 -9.97 -49.08 37.41
CA PRO A 627 -11.06 -49.64 38.19
C PRO A 627 -11.94 -48.57 38.84
N GLY A 628 -13.23 -48.88 38.98
CA GLY A 628 -14.17 -48.07 39.74
C GLY A 628 -14.68 -46.79 39.04
N VAL A 629 -14.30 -46.53 37.79
CA VAL A 629 -14.83 -45.41 37.02
C VAL A 629 -15.55 -45.87 35.76
N THR A 630 -16.68 -45.22 35.43
CA THR A 630 -17.43 -45.47 34.20
C THR A 630 -17.50 -44.20 33.37
N LYS A 631 -17.00 -44.23 32.13
CA LYS A 631 -17.04 -43.10 31.19
C LYS A 631 -18.47 -42.70 30.84
N VAL A 632 -18.77 -41.41 30.90
CA VAL A 632 -20.01 -40.81 30.37
C VAL A 632 -19.74 -40.18 29.00
N GLY A 633 -18.62 -39.46 28.88
CA GLY A 633 -18.19 -38.81 27.64
C GLY A 633 -16.88 -38.05 27.85
N ASP A 634 -16.20 -37.70 26.77
CA ASP A 634 -14.94 -36.96 26.81
C ASP A 634 -14.72 -36.08 25.58
N SER A 635 -13.67 -35.25 25.67
CA SER A 635 -13.22 -34.35 24.63
C SER A 635 -11.72 -34.06 24.82
N VAL A 636 -11.00 -33.90 23.72
CA VAL A 636 -9.63 -33.36 23.70
C VAL A 636 -9.68 -32.00 23.00
N GLY A 637 -8.84 -31.05 23.40
CA GLY A 637 -8.73 -29.77 22.71
C GLY A 637 -7.30 -29.24 22.66
N GLY A 638 -7.07 -28.36 21.69
CA GLY A 638 -5.76 -28.04 21.12
C GLY A 638 -5.70 -28.49 19.65
N SER A 639 -4.52 -28.47 19.05
CA SER A 639 -4.22 -28.97 17.70
C SER A 639 -3.98 -30.48 17.72
N ALA A 640 -4.37 -31.21 16.66
CA ALA A 640 -4.30 -32.68 16.61
C ALA A 640 -2.90 -33.27 16.87
N ASP A 641 -1.84 -32.51 16.55
CA ASP A 641 -0.44 -32.90 16.76
C ASP A 641 0.06 -32.72 18.19
N GLN A 642 -0.73 -32.10 19.08
CA GLN A 642 -0.37 -31.86 20.48
C GLN A 642 -0.57 -33.08 21.39
N TRP A 643 -1.00 -34.23 20.87
CA TRP A 643 -1.23 -35.40 21.73
C TRP A 643 -1.07 -36.75 21.04
N GLY A 644 -0.81 -37.78 21.86
CA GLY A 644 -0.77 -39.16 21.38
C GLY A 644 -0.30 -40.16 22.44
N HIS A 645 -0.45 -41.46 22.12
CA HIS A 645 0.12 -42.55 22.92
C HIS A 645 1.59 -42.75 22.55
N VAL A 646 2.50 -42.51 23.51
CA VAL A 646 3.94 -42.63 23.31
C VAL A 646 4.60 -43.39 24.47
N GLU A 647 5.80 -43.91 24.24
CA GLU A 647 6.67 -44.42 25.30
C GLU A 647 7.67 -43.33 25.70
N GLY A 648 8.34 -43.50 26.85
CA GLY A 648 9.50 -42.67 27.21
C GLY A 648 9.27 -41.65 28.32
N PHE A 649 8.01 -41.32 28.65
CA PHE A 649 7.67 -40.46 29.79
C PHE A 649 7.56 -41.23 31.12
N VAL A 650 7.30 -42.54 31.05
CA VAL A 650 7.28 -43.44 32.21
C VAL A 650 8.06 -44.71 31.84
N PRO A 651 9.06 -45.14 32.63
CA PRO A 651 9.89 -46.29 32.28
C PRO A 651 9.08 -47.57 32.06
N GLY A 652 9.17 -48.11 30.85
CA GLY A 652 8.51 -49.35 30.45
C GLY A 652 6.99 -49.27 30.30
N GLN A 653 6.40 -48.07 30.21
CA GLN A 653 4.97 -47.88 30.03
C GLN A 653 4.68 -46.97 28.83
N LYS A 654 3.59 -47.27 28.13
CA LYS A 654 2.96 -46.33 27.19
C LYS A 654 2.09 -45.37 27.99
N THR A 655 2.13 -44.11 27.60
CA THR A 655 1.35 -43.04 28.21
C THR A 655 0.66 -42.22 27.13
N TRP A 656 -0.53 -41.74 27.43
CA TRP A 656 -1.17 -40.69 26.64
C TRP A 656 -0.57 -39.35 27.04
N VAL A 657 -0.04 -38.60 26.10
CA VAL A 657 0.65 -37.34 26.39
C VAL A 657 -0.07 -36.19 25.71
N LEU A 658 -0.20 -35.07 26.43
CA LEU A 658 -0.57 -33.76 25.90
C LEU A 658 0.69 -32.89 25.93
N SER A 659 1.00 -32.21 24.84
CA SER A 659 2.19 -31.39 24.62
C SER A 659 1.76 -29.98 24.23
N THR A 660 2.53 -28.96 24.62
CA THR A 660 2.24 -27.58 24.21
C THR A 660 2.71 -27.29 22.78
N GLY A 661 3.76 -27.95 22.28
CA GLY A 661 4.01 -28.04 20.83
C GLY A 661 3.75 -29.44 20.26
N VAL A 662 4.49 -29.79 19.21
CA VAL A 662 4.25 -31.02 18.44
C VAL A 662 4.69 -32.25 19.23
N MET A 663 3.75 -33.15 19.53
CA MET A 663 3.96 -34.35 20.34
C MET A 663 5.08 -35.25 19.79
N ALA A 664 5.22 -35.34 18.47
CA ALA A 664 6.27 -36.14 17.85
C ALA A 664 7.68 -35.67 18.23
N HIS A 665 7.87 -34.39 18.56
CA HIS A 665 9.18 -33.82 18.92
C HIS A 665 9.54 -34.04 20.39
N ALA A 666 8.55 -34.18 21.27
CA ALA A 666 8.81 -34.44 22.69
C ALA A 666 9.25 -35.89 22.98
N VAL A 667 9.22 -36.78 21.98
CA VAL A 667 9.78 -38.14 22.05
C VAL A 667 11.11 -38.15 21.32
N GLY A 668 12.19 -38.56 21.99
CA GLY A 668 13.50 -38.45 21.39
C GLY A 668 14.65 -38.64 22.37
N ALA A 669 15.85 -38.25 21.93
CA ALA A 669 17.02 -38.29 22.77
C ALA A 669 17.06 -37.04 23.67
N PRO A 670 17.57 -37.18 24.90
CA PRO A 670 17.92 -36.06 25.77
C PRO A 670 18.72 -34.97 25.05
N GLY A 671 18.29 -33.71 25.18
CA GLY A 671 18.92 -32.54 24.55
C GLY A 671 18.57 -32.31 23.07
N ASP A 672 17.67 -33.10 22.48
CA ASP A 672 17.02 -32.77 21.22
C ASP A 672 16.02 -31.61 21.45
N PHE A 673 16.00 -30.61 20.57
CA PHE A 673 15.08 -29.48 20.67
C PHE A 673 13.66 -29.93 20.28
N ALA A 674 12.75 -29.99 21.25
CA ALA A 674 11.37 -30.40 21.04
C ALA A 674 10.43 -29.25 20.69
N SER A 675 10.85 -28.01 20.94
CA SER A 675 9.90 -26.89 21.00
C SER A 675 9.31 -26.49 19.65
N THR A 676 8.02 -26.20 19.62
CA THR A 676 7.30 -25.76 18.42
C THR A 676 6.25 -24.72 18.78
N GLY A 677 6.49 -23.44 18.45
CA GLY A 677 5.49 -22.39 18.64
C GLY A 677 4.30 -22.56 17.71
N LEU A 678 3.16 -23.01 18.25
CA LEU A 678 1.95 -23.30 17.48
C LEU A 678 1.08 -22.07 17.24
N GLY A 679 1.26 -21.01 18.04
CA GLY A 679 0.44 -19.81 17.98
C GLY A 679 -1.02 -20.05 18.38
N ALA A 680 -1.28 -21.15 19.09
CA ALA A 680 -2.56 -21.54 19.63
C ALA A 680 -2.88 -20.77 20.94
N PRO A 681 -4.17 -20.59 21.26
CA PRO A 681 -4.56 -19.89 22.48
C PRO A 681 -4.13 -20.66 23.73
N GLY A 682 -3.89 -19.94 24.83
CA GLY A 682 -3.68 -20.54 26.15
C GLY A 682 -4.96 -21.00 26.85
N ASP A 683 -4.82 -21.41 28.12
CA ASP A 683 -5.93 -21.84 28.98
C ASP A 683 -6.17 -20.84 30.13
N GLU A 684 -7.42 -20.40 30.30
CA GLU A 684 -7.78 -19.39 31.31
C GLU A 684 -7.56 -19.87 32.75
N MET A 685 -7.79 -21.16 33.03
CA MET A 685 -7.60 -21.73 34.37
C MET A 685 -6.11 -21.83 34.71
N LEU A 686 -5.30 -22.22 33.73
CA LEU A 686 -3.84 -22.25 33.85
C LEU A 686 -3.27 -20.84 33.96
N SER A 687 -3.77 -19.87 33.21
CA SER A 687 -3.39 -18.46 33.32
C SER A 687 -3.69 -17.87 34.70
N ALA A 688 -4.84 -18.22 35.27
CA ALA A 688 -5.20 -17.81 36.64
C ALA A 688 -4.28 -18.45 37.69
N MET A 689 -3.84 -19.69 37.45
CA MET A 689 -2.95 -20.43 38.35
C MET A 689 -1.49 -19.97 38.27
N SER A 690 -0.98 -19.67 37.07
CA SER A 690 0.37 -19.14 36.85
C SER A 690 0.48 -17.65 37.22
N GLY A 691 -0.65 -16.93 37.23
CA GLY A 691 -0.68 -15.48 37.39
C GLY A 691 -0.20 -14.72 36.16
N ARG A 692 -0.12 -15.38 35.00
CA ARG A 692 0.41 -14.87 33.73
C ARG A 692 -0.40 -15.39 32.55
N PRO A 693 -0.38 -14.72 31.39
CA PRO A 693 -0.92 -15.29 30.16
C PRO A 693 -0.19 -16.60 29.82
N THR A 694 -0.97 -17.59 29.37
CA THR A 694 -0.45 -18.84 28.82
C THR A 694 -0.68 -18.92 27.31
N TYR A 695 0.05 -19.80 26.62
CA TYR A 695 -0.03 -20.04 25.18
C TYR A 695 -0.03 -21.53 24.87
N ASP A 696 -0.41 -21.88 23.64
CA ASP A 696 -0.29 -23.24 23.09
C ASP A 696 -0.90 -24.34 23.97
N ALA A 697 -2.10 -24.08 24.53
CA ALA A 697 -2.71 -24.99 25.49
C ALA A 697 -3.28 -26.26 24.84
N ALA A 698 -3.02 -27.41 25.47
CA ALA A 698 -3.63 -28.70 25.16
C ALA A 698 -4.35 -29.27 26.38
N TYR A 699 -5.51 -29.92 26.17
CA TYR A 699 -6.28 -30.50 27.26
C TYR A 699 -7.00 -31.80 26.90
N TYR A 700 -7.20 -32.65 27.91
CA TYR A 700 -8.13 -33.77 27.90
C TYR A 700 -9.19 -33.59 28.99
N GLN A 701 -10.46 -33.72 28.64
CA GLN A 701 -11.58 -33.61 29.57
C GLN A 701 -12.49 -34.83 29.48
N VAL A 702 -12.77 -35.47 30.61
CA VAL A 702 -13.64 -36.65 30.71
C VAL A 702 -14.65 -36.47 31.83
N THR A 703 -15.91 -36.82 31.55
CA THR A 703 -16.95 -36.98 32.56
C THR A 703 -17.10 -38.46 32.87
N LEU A 704 -17.02 -38.82 34.14
CA LEU A 704 -17.09 -40.21 34.61
C LEU A 704 -18.00 -40.34 35.84
N VAL A 705 -18.52 -41.54 36.07
CA VAL A 705 -19.25 -41.89 37.29
C VAL A 705 -18.35 -42.78 38.15
N PRO A 706 -17.94 -42.34 39.35
CA PRO A 706 -17.13 -43.12 40.27
C PRO A 706 -18.00 -44.11 41.04
N THR A 707 -17.48 -45.30 41.34
CA THR A 707 -18.09 -46.26 42.27
C THR A 707 -17.50 -46.15 43.67
N GLY A 708 -16.27 -45.64 43.76
CA GLY A 708 -15.55 -45.32 44.99
C GLY A 708 -15.79 -43.91 45.50
N ASP A 709 -15.38 -43.63 46.73
CA ASP A 709 -15.53 -42.31 47.38
C ASP A 709 -14.31 -41.39 47.21
N THR A 710 -13.25 -41.91 46.60
CA THR A 710 -12.02 -41.17 46.31
C THR A 710 -11.61 -41.41 44.86
N LEU A 711 -11.46 -40.34 44.10
CA LEU A 711 -10.98 -40.35 42.72
C LEU A 711 -9.48 -40.05 42.69
N HIS A 712 -8.73 -40.83 41.94
CA HIS A 712 -7.30 -40.69 41.75
C HIS A 712 -6.97 -40.40 40.29
N VAL A 713 -6.00 -39.51 40.06
CA VAL A 713 -5.44 -39.22 38.72
C VAL A 713 -3.92 -39.27 38.82
N ARG A 714 -3.30 -40.15 38.03
CA ARG A 714 -1.84 -40.31 37.95
C ARG A 714 -1.26 -39.68 36.69
N TYR A 715 -0.27 -38.81 36.87
CA TYR A 715 0.33 -38.02 35.80
C TYR A 715 1.84 -37.81 36.00
N VAL A 716 2.53 -37.43 34.93
CA VAL A 716 3.91 -36.93 34.90
C VAL A 716 3.91 -35.59 34.17
N PHE A 717 4.61 -34.59 34.70
CA PHE A 717 4.81 -33.30 34.03
C PHE A 717 6.26 -33.18 33.55
N ALA A 718 6.48 -32.66 32.35
CA ALA A 718 7.79 -32.50 31.71
C ALA A 718 7.89 -31.13 31.01
N SER A 719 9.09 -30.58 30.87
CA SER A 719 9.33 -29.31 30.15
C SER A 719 10.80 -29.18 29.72
N GLU A 720 11.03 -28.45 28.62
CA GLU A 720 12.34 -27.97 28.18
C GLU A 720 12.80 -26.70 28.94
N GLU A 721 11.95 -26.10 29.79
CA GLU A 721 12.36 -25.01 30.69
C GLU A 721 13.25 -25.51 31.85
N TYR A 722 13.22 -26.81 32.13
CA TYR A 722 14.05 -27.40 33.17
C TYR A 722 15.48 -27.57 32.71
N PRO A 723 16.43 -27.48 33.66
CA PRO A 723 16.47 -26.64 34.85
C PRO A 723 16.76 -25.15 34.58
N GLU A 724 17.13 -24.76 33.35
CA GLU A 724 17.66 -23.45 32.95
C GLU A 724 16.81 -22.27 33.43
N TYR A 725 15.50 -22.41 33.38
CA TYR A 725 14.54 -21.32 33.58
C TYR A 725 13.81 -21.39 34.93
N VAL A 726 14.20 -22.31 35.80
CA VAL A 726 13.62 -22.39 37.14
C VAL A 726 13.90 -21.14 37.96
N GLY A 727 12.87 -20.65 38.62
CA GLY A 727 12.85 -19.39 39.37
C GLY A 727 12.63 -18.16 38.49
N SER A 728 12.49 -18.34 37.18
CA SER A 728 12.24 -17.26 36.23
C SER A 728 10.72 -17.05 35.98
N PRO A 729 10.34 -16.03 35.18
CA PRO A 729 8.97 -15.85 34.69
C PRO A 729 8.48 -16.97 33.77
N PHE A 730 9.39 -17.65 33.07
CA PHE A 730 9.14 -18.82 32.23
C PHE A 730 8.94 -19.99 33.20
N ASN A 731 7.69 -20.41 33.32
CA ASN A 731 7.23 -21.34 34.36
C ASN A 731 6.00 -22.07 33.86
N ASP A 732 6.23 -23.01 32.97
CA ASP A 732 5.18 -23.84 32.40
C ASP A 732 4.36 -24.50 33.49
N VAL A 733 3.06 -24.56 33.24
CA VAL A 733 2.07 -25.00 34.20
C VAL A 733 1.22 -26.11 33.62
N MET A 734 0.86 -27.04 34.49
CA MET A 734 -0.14 -28.06 34.21
C MET A 734 -1.17 -28.11 35.34
N GLY A 735 -2.38 -28.57 35.03
CA GLY A 735 -3.44 -28.77 36.02
C GLY A 735 -4.21 -30.07 35.81
N VAL A 736 -4.64 -30.68 36.92
CA VAL A 736 -5.69 -31.70 36.93
C VAL A 736 -6.86 -31.14 37.72
N PHE A 737 -7.94 -30.78 37.06
CA PHE A 737 -9.11 -30.18 37.66
C PHE A 737 -10.22 -31.21 37.83
N VAL A 738 -10.69 -31.39 39.05
CA VAL A 738 -11.86 -32.22 39.38
C VAL A 738 -12.99 -31.26 39.77
N ASP A 739 -14.05 -31.23 38.96
CA ASP A 739 -15.14 -30.24 39.05
C ASP A 739 -14.65 -28.77 39.14
N GLY A 740 -13.61 -28.47 38.38
CA GLY A 740 -12.99 -27.14 38.29
C GLY A 740 -11.96 -26.83 39.39
N VAL A 741 -11.72 -27.72 40.34
CA VAL A 741 -10.73 -27.54 41.42
C VAL A 741 -9.45 -28.30 41.09
N ASN A 742 -8.31 -27.60 41.03
CA ASN A 742 -7.02 -28.24 40.77
C ASN A 742 -6.62 -29.16 41.94
N CYS A 743 -6.29 -30.41 41.63
CA CYS A 743 -5.73 -31.39 42.57
C CYS A 743 -4.23 -31.66 42.31
N ALA A 744 -3.69 -31.23 41.15
CA ALA A 744 -2.29 -31.43 40.78
C ALA A 744 -1.37 -30.53 41.60
N THR A 745 -1.03 -31.00 42.80
CA THR A 745 -0.23 -30.28 43.79
C THR A 745 1.02 -31.08 44.15
N VAL A 746 2.07 -30.39 44.57
CA VAL A 746 3.28 -31.02 45.08
C VAL A 746 2.91 -31.87 46.31
N PRO A 747 3.29 -33.17 46.35
CA PRO A 747 2.88 -34.07 47.42
C PRO A 747 3.10 -33.50 48.83
N GLY A 748 2.06 -33.56 49.66
CA GLY A 748 2.10 -33.04 51.03
C GLY A 748 1.91 -31.53 51.17
N THR A 749 1.64 -30.81 50.07
CA THR A 749 1.43 -29.35 50.06
C THR A 749 0.13 -28.98 49.35
N SER A 750 -0.21 -27.68 49.33
CA SER A 750 -1.27 -27.10 48.47
C SER A 750 -0.70 -26.34 47.27
N THR A 751 0.59 -26.48 47.00
CA THR A 751 1.29 -25.75 45.94
C THR A 751 1.07 -26.47 44.61
N PRO A 752 0.55 -25.82 43.56
CA PRO A 752 0.41 -26.44 42.24
C PRO A 752 1.74 -26.93 41.67
N VAL A 753 1.71 -28.00 40.87
CA VAL A 753 2.91 -28.48 40.14
C VAL A 753 3.22 -27.55 38.97
N SER A 754 4.48 -27.15 38.84
CA SER A 754 5.03 -26.31 37.77
C SER A 754 6.56 -26.40 37.77
N VAL A 755 7.21 -25.81 36.77
CA VAL A 755 8.68 -25.73 36.67
C VAL A 755 9.33 -25.15 37.94
N ASN A 756 8.74 -24.09 38.49
CA ASN A 756 9.25 -23.44 39.70
C ASN A 756 9.02 -24.23 41.00
N THR A 757 8.16 -25.25 41.01
CA THR A 757 7.75 -25.92 42.26
C THR A 757 8.30 -27.34 42.41
N VAL A 758 8.58 -28.05 41.32
CA VAL A 758 9.23 -29.38 41.33
C VAL A 758 10.45 -29.35 40.40
N ASN A 759 11.65 -29.28 40.95
CA ASN A 759 12.89 -29.06 40.20
C ASN A 759 14.12 -29.55 40.99
N PRO A 760 15.36 -29.47 40.46
CA PRO A 760 16.56 -29.95 41.18
C PRO A 760 16.81 -29.29 42.53
N TRP A 761 16.23 -28.12 42.79
CA TRP A 761 16.47 -27.34 44.01
C TRP A 761 15.29 -27.33 44.98
N SER A 762 14.07 -27.59 44.49
CA SER A 762 12.82 -27.58 45.24
C SER A 762 12.02 -28.85 44.96
N HIS A 763 11.72 -29.63 46.00
CA HIS A 763 11.05 -30.94 45.87
C HIS A 763 11.77 -31.89 44.89
N ALA A 764 13.11 -31.91 44.97
CA ALA A 764 13.97 -32.69 44.09
C ALA A 764 13.73 -34.21 44.17
N ASP A 765 13.10 -34.69 45.24
CA ASP A 765 12.64 -36.07 45.40
C ASP A 765 11.48 -36.44 44.46
N HIS A 766 10.82 -35.45 43.88
CA HIS A 766 9.78 -35.61 42.88
C HIS A 766 10.25 -35.27 41.46
N TYR A 767 11.53 -34.91 41.28
CA TYR A 767 12.10 -34.47 40.02
C TYR A 767 13.04 -35.53 39.44
N VAL A 768 13.04 -35.65 38.11
CA VAL A 768 13.94 -36.46 37.30
C VAL A 768 14.67 -35.53 36.35
N ASP A 769 15.99 -35.49 36.49
CA ASP A 769 16.87 -34.77 35.57
C ASP A 769 17.05 -35.59 34.29
N ASN A 770 16.64 -35.03 33.15
CA ASN A 770 16.75 -35.68 31.86
C ASN A 770 17.64 -34.91 30.87
N GLN A 771 18.34 -33.83 31.26
CA GLN A 771 19.20 -33.03 30.37
C GLN A 771 20.26 -33.86 29.64
N ASN A 772 20.81 -34.85 30.36
CA ASN A 772 21.84 -35.76 29.84
C ASN A 772 21.33 -37.21 29.73
N GLY A 773 20.02 -37.38 29.86
CA GLY A 773 19.33 -38.65 29.87
C GLY A 773 19.17 -39.30 31.23
N ALA A 774 17.94 -39.70 31.53
CA ALA A 774 17.58 -40.53 32.65
C ALA A 774 17.32 -41.98 32.21
N ALA A 775 17.83 -42.95 32.99
CA ALA A 775 17.65 -44.36 32.66
C ALA A 775 16.16 -44.76 32.60
N GLY A 776 15.74 -45.28 31.45
CA GLY A 776 14.35 -45.71 31.21
C GLY A 776 13.42 -44.63 30.66
N TYR A 777 13.91 -43.40 30.47
CA TYR A 777 13.18 -42.31 29.82
C TYR A 777 13.70 -42.11 28.39
N ALA A 778 12.79 -41.77 27.49
CA ALA A 778 13.05 -41.59 26.05
C ALA A 778 12.24 -40.39 25.52
N THR A 779 12.28 -39.30 26.28
CA THR A 779 11.70 -38.00 25.95
C THR A 779 12.82 -37.00 25.71
N SER A 780 12.57 -36.06 24.81
CA SER A 780 13.45 -34.93 24.52
C SER A 780 13.39 -33.84 25.59
N MET A 781 12.38 -33.87 26.46
CA MET A 781 12.18 -32.89 27.55
C MET A 781 13.34 -32.93 28.55
N ASP A 782 13.89 -31.77 28.89
CA ASP A 782 15.10 -31.66 29.72
C ASP A 782 14.90 -32.04 31.19
N GLY A 783 13.65 -31.96 31.68
CA GLY A 783 13.30 -32.42 33.02
C GLY A 783 11.84 -32.85 33.13
N LEU A 784 11.56 -33.70 34.12
CA LEU A 784 10.21 -34.19 34.37
C LEU A 784 10.00 -34.61 35.82
N THR A 785 8.75 -34.78 36.23
CA THR A 785 8.41 -35.32 37.55
C THR A 785 8.47 -36.85 37.54
N VAL A 786 8.65 -37.45 38.72
CA VAL A 786 8.22 -38.85 38.92
C VAL A 786 6.69 -38.94 38.73
N PRO A 787 6.10 -40.12 38.50
CA PRO A 787 4.64 -40.27 38.48
C PRO A 787 4.01 -39.78 39.79
N LEU A 788 3.26 -38.69 39.72
CA LEU A 788 2.52 -38.11 40.83
C LEU A 788 1.07 -38.57 40.79
N THR A 789 0.37 -38.54 41.92
CA THR A 789 -1.05 -38.92 42.00
C THR A 789 -1.80 -37.88 42.81
N CYS A 790 -2.79 -37.25 42.18
CA CYS A 790 -3.76 -36.44 42.90
C CYS A 790 -4.91 -37.34 43.39
N SER A 791 -5.45 -37.07 44.58
CA SER A 791 -6.56 -37.83 45.16
C SER A 791 -7.61 -36.87 45.71
N VAL A 792 -8.86 -36.99 45.26
CA VAL A 792 -9.94 -36.06 45.59
C VAL A 792 -11.17 -36.83 46.06
N PRO A 793 -11.82 -36.44 47.17
CA PRO A 793 -13.07 -37.06 47.58
C PRO A 793 -14.17 -36.79 46.54
N VAL A 794 -14.89 -37.83 46.16
CA VAL A 794 -16.01 -37.79 45.21
C VAL A 794 -17.22 -38.51 45.80
N THR A 795 -18.41 -38.27 45.26
CA THR A 795 -19.61 -38.98 45.71
C THR A 795 -19.89 -40.17 44.79
N PRO A 796 -19.87 -41.42 45.30
CA PRO A 796 -20.20 -42.60 44.49
C PRO A 796 -21.53 -42.45 43.76
N GLY A 797 -21.55 -42.81 42.48
CA GLY A 797 -22.74 -42.75 41.63
C GLY A 797 -23.12 -41.35 41.12
N GLN A 798 -22.38 -40.29 41.47
CA GLN A 798 -22.56 -38.94 40.93
C GLN A 798 -21.53 -38.65 39.84
N PRO A 799 -21.91 -38.12 38.66
CA PRO A 799 -20.95 -37.73 37.63
C PRO A 799 -19.97 -36.67 38.14
N VAL A 800 -18.70 -36.83 37.80
CA VAL A 800 -17.60 -35.89 38.07
C VAL A 800 -16.87 -35.58 36.77
N THR A 801 -16.46 -34.33 36.57
CA THR A 801 -15.67 -33.91 35.40
C THR A 801 -14.21 -33.76 35.78
N VAL A 802 -13.34 -34.49 35.09
CA VAL A 802 -11.89 -34.40 35.19
C VAL A 802 -11.36 -33.69 33.95
N ARG A 803 -10.58 -32.62 34.11
CA ARG A 803 -9.88 -31.91 33.04
C ARG A 803 -8.38 -31.89 33.34
N ILE A 804 -7.57 -32.43 32.45
CA ILE A 804 -6.11 -32.34 32.49
C ILE A 804 -5.69 -31.36 31.40
N ALA A 805 -4.83 -30.40 31.73
CA ALA A 805 -4.35 -29.40 30.77
C ALA A 805 -2.88 -29.04 31.02
N ALA A 806 -2.17 -28.66 29.96
CA ALA A 806 -0.83 -28.07 29.97
C ALA A 806 -0.80 -26.86 29.01
N ALA A 807 0.00 -25.84 29.33
CA ALA A 807 0.17 -24.64 28.52
C ALA A 807 1.51 -23.96 28.84
N ASP A 808 2.11 -23.32 27.83
CA ASP A 808 3.34 -22.55 28.00
C ASP A 808 3.02 -21.26 28.75
N SER A 809 3.90 -20.84 29.66
CA SER A 809 3.65 -19.67 30.50
C SER A 809 4.62 -18.53 30.20
N SER A 810 4.08 -17.33 30.05
CA SER A 810 4.79 -16.08 29.68
C SER A 810 5.15 -15.94 28.20
N ASP A 811 5.67 -16.98 27.56
CA ASP A 811 5.88 -17.05 26.11
C ASP A 811 5.50 -18.43 25.56
N SER A 812 5.78 -18.68 24.27
CA SER A 812 5.47 -19.91 23.54
C SER A 812 6.73 -20.51 22.89
N ILE A 813 7.90 -20.32 23.53
CA ILE A 813 9.19 -20.62 22.91
C ILE A 813 9.66 -22.04 23.25
N LEU A 814 9.48 -22.47 24.50
CA LEU A 814 9.89 -23.80 24.97
C LEU A 814 8.66 -24.60 25.39
N ASP A 815 8.61 -25.86 24.96
CA ASP A 815 7.42 -26.68 25.15
C ASP A 815 7.45 -27.44 26.48
N SER A 816 6.26 -27.79 26.94
CA SER A 816 5.99 -28.66 28.07
C SER A 816 5.01 -29.77 27.72
N ALA A 817 4.97 -30.83 28.54
CA ALA A 817 4.09 -31.96 28.33
C ALA A 817 3.55 -32.55 29.64
N VAL A 818 2.35 -33.12 29.57
CA VAL A 818 1.76 -33.94 30.64
C VAL A 818 1.43 -35.33 30.12
N ALA A 819 1.99 -36.35 30.76
CA ALA A 819 1.77 -37.75 30.44
C ALA A 819 0.81 -38.41 31.44
N LEU A 820 -0.19 -39.11 30.92
CA LEU A 820 -1.19 -39.89 31.66
C LEU A 820 -0.93 -41.38 31.46
N VAL A 821 -0.94 -42.12 32.56
CA VAL A 821 -0.75 -43.57 32.55
C VAL A 821 -2.08 -44.25 32.24
N ASP A 822 -2.04 -45.33 31.45
CA ASP A 822 -3.20 -46.20 31.25
C ASP A 822 -3.71 -46.74 32.60
N GLY A 823 -5.02 -46.67 32.81
CA GLY A 823 -5.69 -46.99 34.07
C GLY A 823 -5.44 -45.96 35.17
N GLY A 824 -4.81 -44.82 34.83
CA GLY A 824 -4.37 -43.77 35.74
C GLY A 824 -5.48 -42.89 36.28
N ILE A 825 -6.73 -43.07 35.84
CA ILE A 825 -7.93 -42.43 36.41
C ILE A 825 -8.79 -43.51 37.06
N TRP A 826 -8.80 -43.64 38.39
CA TRP A 826 -9.51 -44.73 39.09
C TRP A 826 -10.14 -44.26 40.39
N THR A 827 -11.02 -45.08 40.98
CA THR A 827 -11.54 -44.85 42.35
C THR A 827 -11.38 -46.08 43.23
N ASP A 828 -11.16 -45.87 44.53
CA ASP A 828 -11.01 -46.92 45.55
C ASP A 828 -12.32 -47.47 46.13
#